data_AF-A0A2K5S9P1-F1
#
_entry.id   AF-A0A2K5S9P1-F1
#
_cell.length_a   1.000
_cell.length_b   1.000
_cell.length_c   1.000
_cell.angle_alpha   90.00
_cell.angle_beta   90.00
_cell.angle_gamma   90.00
#
_symmetry.space_group_name_H-M   'P 1'
#
loop_
_entity.id
_entity.type
_entity.pdbx_description
1 polymer ?
#
loop_
_entity_poly.entity_id
_entity_poly.type
_entity_poly.pdbx_seq_one_letter_code
_entity_poly.pdbx_strand_id
1 'polypeptide(L)'
;MDKILEGLVSSSHPLPLKRVIVRKVVESAEHWLDKAQCEAMFDLTTRLILEGQDPFQQQVGHQVLEAYARYHRPEFESFFNKTFVLSLLQQGYHSLDRKDVAILDYIHNGLKLIMSCPSVLDLFSLLQVEVLRMVCERPEPQLCARLSDLLTDFVQCIPKGKLSITFCQQLVRTISHFQCVSTQERELREYVSQVTKVSNLLQNIWKAEPATLLPSLQEVFASISSTDASFEPSVALASLVQHIPLQMITVLIRSLTTDPNVKDASMTQALCRMIDWLSWPLAQHVDTWVIALLKGLAAVQKFTILIDVTLLKIELVFNRLWFPLVRPGALAVLSHMLLSFQHSPEAFHLIVPHVVNLVHSFKSDGLPSSTAFLVQLTELIHCMMYHYSGFPDLYEPILEAIKDFPKPSEEKIKLILNQSAWTSQSNSLASCLSRLSGKSETGKTGLINLGNTCYMNSVIQALFMATDFRRQVLSLNLNGCNSLMKKLQHLFAFLAHTQREAYAPRIFFEASRPPWFTPRSQQDCSEYLRFLLDRLHEEEKILRVQSSHKASEILECSETSLQEVTSKAAVLTETPCTSDSEKTLIEKMFGGKLRTHICCLNCRSTSQKVEAFTDLSLAFCPSSLENMSFQDTASSPSAQDGGLMQATIPSPSEEPVVYNPTTAAFICDSVVNERTIGSPPDEFYCSENTSVPNESNKILVNKGVPQKTGGETTPSVTDLLNYFLAPEILTGDNQYYCGNCASLQNAEKTMQITEEPEYLILTLLRFSYDQKYHVRRKILDNVSLPLVLELPVKRTTSFSSLSESWSVDVDFTDISENLAKKLKPSGTDEASCTKLVPYLLSSVVVHSGISSESGHYYSYARNVTSTESSYQMCHQSEALALASSQSHLLGRDSPSAIIEQDLENKEMSKEWFLFNDSRVTFTSFQSVQKITSRFPKDTAYVLLYKKQNSTNGLSGNNPTSGLWINGDPPLQKELMDAITKDNKLYLQEQELNARARALQASSASCSFRPNGFDDNDPPGSCGPTGGGGGGGFNTVGRLVF
;
A
#
# COMPACT_ATOMS: atom_id res chain seq x y z
N MET A 1 -24.61 70.18 1.55
CA MET A 1 -23.81 69.71 2.71
C MET A 1 -22.75 68.71 2.27
N ASP A 2 -23.10 67.75 1.42
CA ASP A 2 -22.25 67.08 0.44
C ASP A 2 -20.82 67.66 0.23
N LYS A 3 -20.62 68.88 -0.30
CA LYS A 3 -19.27 69.42 -0.55
C LYS A 3 -18.43 69.64 0.71
N ILE A 4 -19.06 69.92 1.85
CA ILE A 4 -18.37 69.99 3.14
C ILE A 4 -17.96 68.59 3.59
N LEU A 5 -18.80 67.58 3.39
CA LEU A 5 -18.48 66.18 3.69
C LEU A 5 -17.35 65.66 2.79
N GLU A 6 -17.39 65.95 1.49
CA GLU A 6 -16.37 65.58 0.48
C GLU A 6 -15.00 66.20 0.78
N GLY A 7 -14.96 67.49 1.15
CA GLY A 7 -13.75 68.14 1.65
C GLY A 7 -13.28 67.59 3.02
N LEU A 8 -14.20 67.22 3.91
CA LEU A 8 -13.86 66.70 5.23
C LEU A 8 -13.22 65.31 5.18
N VAL A 9 -13.79 64.38 4.41
CA VAL A 9 -13.26 63.02 4.32
C VAL A 9 -11.87 63.01 3.70
N SER A 10 -11.66 63.79 2.64
CA SER A 10 -10.36 63.97 1.96
C SER A 10 -9.33 64.80 2.75
N SER A 11 -9.75 65.61 3.74
CA SER A 11 -8.82 66.40 4.57
C SER A 11 -7.90 65.54 5.46
N SER A 12 -6.78 66.12 5.90
CA SER A 12 -5.90 65.56 6.95
C SER A 12 -6.30 65.97 8.38
N HIS A 13 -7.53 66.46 8.59
CA HIS A 13 -7.96 66.95 9.91
C HIS A 13 -8.03 65.85 11.00
N PRO A 14 -7.78 66.19 12.28
CA PRO A 14 -7.84 65.23 13.38
C PRO A 14 -9.18 64.49 13.48
N LEU A 15 -9.12 63.19 13.77
CA LEU A 15 -10.30 62.32 13.84
C LEU A 15 -11.43 62.82 14.78
N PRO A 16 -11.16 63.43 15.96
CA PRO A 16 -12.21 64.04 16.78
C PRO A 16 -12.94 65.19 16.06
N LEU A 17 -12.20 66.05 15.35
CA LEU A 17 -12.79 67.14 14.56
C LEU A 17 -13.60 66.61 13.38
N LYS A 18 -13.08 65.60 12.64
CA LYS A 18 -13.86 64.91 11.60
C LYS A 18 -15.17 64.35 12.16
N ARG A 19 -15.14 63.64 13.31
CA ARG A 19 -16.34 63.08 13.94
C ARG A 19 -17.36 64.14 14.38
N VAL A 20 -16.93 65.32 14.85
CA VAL A 20 -17.84 66.43 15.21
C VAL A 20 -18.50 67.02 13.96
N ILE A 21 -17.75 67.24 12.88
CA ILE A 21 -18.31 67.80 11.64
C ILE A 21 -19.23 66.78 10.95
N VAL A 22 -18.87 65.48 10.93
CA VAL A 22 -19.78 64.40 10.46
C VAL A 22 -21.09 64.42 11.24
N ARG A 23 -21.06 64.57 12.57
CA ARG A 23 -22.29 64.67 13.36
C ARG A 23 -23.14 65.86 12.93
N LYS A 24 -22.55 67.03 12.67
CA LYS A 24 -23.27 68.20 12.16
C LYS A 24 -23.84 68.01 10.74
N VAL A 25 -23.23 67.15 9.92
CA VAL A 25 -23.79 66.72 8.62
C VAL A 25 -24.95 65.75 8.82
N VAL A 26 -24.85 64.77 9.74
CA VAL A 26 -25.97 63.89 10.12
C VAL A 26 -27.17 64.69 10.65
N GLU A 27 -26.93 65.62 11.58
CA GLU A 27 -27.95 66.54 12.11
C GLU A 27 -28.62 67.40 11.03
N SER A 28 -27.96 67.67 9.89
CA SER A 28 -28.54 68.47 8.80
C SER A 28 -29.55 67.72 7.94
N ALA A 29 -29.72 66.41 8.13
CA ALA A 29 -30.83 65.63 7.56
C ALA A 29 -32.19 65.94 8.22
N GLU A 30 -32.21 66.62 9.38
CA GLU A 30 -33.46 66.99 10.07
C GLU A 30 -34.14 68.23 9.47
N HIS A 31 -33.56 68.83 8.43
CA HIS A 31 -34.05 70.05 7.79
C HIS A 31 -34.79 69.72 6.48
N TRP A 32 -35.66 70.62 6.03
CA TRP A 32 -36.22 70.50 4.68
C TRP A 32 -35.14 70.81 3.64
N LEU A 33 -34.98 69.91 2.68
CA LEU A 33 -34.02 69.98 1.58
C LEU A 33 -34.75 69.80 0.24
N ASP A 34 -34.18 70.31 -0.84
CA ASP A 34 -34.69 70.04 -2.19
C ASP A 34 -34.19 68.69 -2.75
N LYS A 35 -34.82 68.20 -3.83
CA LYS A 35 -34.46 66.90 -4.41
C LYS A 35 -32.99 66.81 -4.82
N ALA A 36 -32.41 67.86 -5.40
CA ALA A 36 -31.04 67.85 -5.88
C ALA A 36 -30.03 67.83 -4.71
N GLN A 37 -30.36 68.49 -3.58
CA GLN A 37 -29.58 68.41 -2.35
C GLN A 37 -29.57 67.01 -1.73
N CYS A 38 -30.71 66.29 -1.79
CA CYS A 38 -30.80 64.90 -1.36
C CYS A 38 -30.02 63.96 -2.30
N GLU A 39 -30.25 64.08 -3.62
CA GLU A 39 -29.63 63.27 -4.67
C GLU A 39 -28.09 63.40 -4.64
N ALA A 40 -27.56 64.61 -4.54
CA ALA A 40 -26.11 64.85 -4.40
C ALA A 40 -25.51 64.30 -3.10
N MET A 41 -26.29 64.17 -2.02
CA MET A 41 -25.83 63.49 -0.79
C MET A 41 -25.88 61.97 -0.94
N PHE A 42 -26.89 61.42 -1.60
CA PHE A 42 -26.98 59.98 -1.88
C PHE A 42 -25.86 59.52 -2.81
N ASP A 43 -25.53 60.27 -3.86
CA ASP A 43 -24.35 60.01 -4.72
C ASP A 43 -23.06 59.95 -3.90
N LEU A 44 -22.78 61.02 -3.12
CA LEU A 44 -21.55 61.11 -2.34
C LEU A 44 -21.44 60.00 -1.28
N THR A 45 -22.51 59.73 -0.54
CA THR A 45 -22.51 58.71 0.51
C THR A 45 -22.43 57.30 -0.06
N THR A 46 -23.07 57.03 -1.20
CA THR A 46 -22.90 55.77 -1.94
C THR A 46 -21.46 55.56 -2.38
N ARG A 47 -20.82 56.58 -2.98
CA ARG A 47 -19.39 56.53 -3.34
C ARG A 47 -18.49 56.33 -2.12
N LEU A 48 -18.81 56.91 -0.97
CA LEU A 48 -18.03 56.73 0.26
C LEU A 48 -18.20 55.33 0.89
N ILE A 49 -19.35 54.69 0.73
CA ILE A 49 -19.56 53.30 1.18
C ILE A 49 -18.79 52.33 0.26
N LEU A 50 -18.89 52.51 -1.05
CA LEU A 50 -18.35 51.56 -2.04
C LEU A 50 -16.86 51.77 -2.33
N GLU A 51 -16.38 53.02 -2.46
CA GLU A 51 -15.00 53.35 -2.82
C GLU A 51 -14.23 54.08 -1.71
N GLY A 52 -14.77 54.09 -0.48
CA GLY A 52 -14.13 54.71 0.68
C GLY A 52 -12.76 54.09 0.98
N GLN A 53 -11.71 54.91 0.93
CA GLN A 53 -10.30 54.47 0.98
C GLN A 53 -9.85 53.97 2.36
N ASP A 54 -10.66 54.22 3.40
CA ASP A 54 -10.42 53.72 4.75
C ASP A 54 -11.77 53.38 5.44
N PRO A 55 -11.77 52.54 6.50
CA PRO A 55 -13.01 52.15 7.18
C PRO A 55 -13.77 53.32 7.84
N PHE A 56 -13.12 54.45 8.10
CA PHE A 56 -13.81 55.63 8.61
C PHE A 56 -14.62 56.32 7.50
N GLN A 57 -14.10 56.42 6.27
CA GLN A 57 -14.86 56.93 5.11
C GLN A 57 -16.11 56.10 4.85
N GLN A 58 -15.98 54.77 4.83
CA GLN A 58 -17.10 53.83 4.64
C GLN A 58 -18.13 53.97 5.76
N GLN A 59 -17.69 53.99 7.03
CA GLN A 59 -18.57 54.17 8.19
C GLN A 59 -19.29 55.52 8.20
N VAL A 60 -18.65 56.59 7.73
CA VAL A 60 -19.25 57.92 7.56
C VAL A 60 -20.29 57.93 6.43
N GLY A 61 -19.99 57.28 5.30
CA GLY A 61 -20.94 57.07 4.21
C GLY A 61 -22.22 56.40 4.71
N HIS A 62 -22.09 55.29 5.44
CA HIS A 62 -23.25 54.61 6.06
C HIS A 62 -24.04 55.52 7.02
N GLN A 63 -23.36 56.22 7.95
CA GLN A 63 -24.04 57.07 8.94
C GLN A 63 -24.82 58.23 8.32
N VAL A 64 -24.26 58.88 7.30
CA VAL A 64 -24.93 59.98 6.62
C VAL A 64 -26.04 59.45 5.69
N LEU A 65 -25.82 58.33 4.99
CA LEU A 65 -26.85 57.71 4.15
C LEU A 65 -28.07 57.28 4.96
N GLU A 66 -27.88 56.59 6.08
CA GLU A 66 -28.96 56.13 6.96
C GLU A 66 -29.79 57.32 7.47
N ALA A 67 -29.13 58.41 7.88
CA ALA A 67 -29.81 59.63 8.30
C ALA A 67 -30.61 60.25 7.14
N TYR A 68 -29.98 60.53 6.00
CA TYR A 68 -30.66 61.17 4.87
C TYR A 68 -31.81 60.32 4.32
N ALA A 69 -31.67 58.99 4.20
CA ALA A 69 -32.74 58.10 3.76
C ALA A 69 -33.84 57.86 4.81
N ARG A 70 -33.59 58.20 6.08
CA ARG A 70 -34.61 58.20 7.14
C ARG A 70 -35.54 59.41 7.06
N TYR A 71 -34.99 60.62 6.85
CA TYR A 71 -35.76 61.86 6.77
C TYR A 71 -36.27 62.18 5.35
N HIS A 72 -35.49 61.87 4.31
CA HIS A 72 -35.81 62.10 2.88
C HIS A 72 -36.09 60.78 2.15
N ARG A 73 -37.07 60.04 2.67
CA ARG A 73 -37.42 58.69 2.23
C ARG A 73 -37.97 58.62 0.79
N PRO A 74 -38.87 59.51 0.32
CA PRO A 74 -39.32 59.52 -1.07
C PRO A 74 -38.20 59.84 -2.06
N GLU A 75 -37.26 60.71 -1.66
CA GLU A 75 -36.10 61.07 -2.48
C GLU A 75 -35.14 59.87 -2.57
N PHE A 76 -34.93 59.13 -1.48
CA PHE A 76 -34.13 57.91 -1.50
C PHE A 76 -34.81 56.78 -2.30
N GLU A 77 -36.14 56.66 -2.26
CA GLU A 77 -36.90 55.75 -3.14
C GLU A 77 -36.75 56.11 -4.62
N SER A 78 -36.68 57.40 -4.97
CA SER A 78 -36.37 57.83 -6.35
C SER A 78 -34.92 57.50 -6.76
N PHE A 79 -33.97 57.51 -5.81
CA PHE A 79 -32.55 57.24 -6.05
C PHE A 79 -32.25 55.74 -6.14
N PHE A 80 -32.61 54.98 -5.10
CA PHE A 80 -32.44 53.52 -4.99
C PHE A 80 -33.50 52.75 -5.79
N ASN A 81 -33.64 53.11 -7.06
CA ASN A 81 -34.66 52.56 -7.96
C ASN A 81 -34.21 51.27 -8.66
N LYS A 82 -35.16 50.61 -9.33
CA LYS A 82 -34.98 49.34 -10.06
C LYS A 82 -33.84 49.37 -11.09
N THR A 83 -33.65 50.48 -11.80
CA THR A 83 -32.60 50.63 -12.81
C THR A 83 -31.22 50.75 -12.16
N PHE A 84 -31.11 51.49 -11.07
CA PHE A 84 -29.85 51.64 -10.33
C PHE A 84 -29.40 50.31 -9.71
N VAL A 85 -30.28 49.60 -9.00
CA VAL A 85 -29.99 48.29 -8.40
C VAL A 85 -29.63 47.25 -9.46
N LEU A 86 -30.26 47.28 -10.64
CA LEU A 86 -29.90 46.39 -11.74
C LEU A 86 -28.53 46.72 -12.34
N SER A 87 -28.20 48.02 -12.49
CA SER A 87 -26.90 48.47 -12.98
C SER A 87 -25.78 47.98 -12.06
N LEU A 88 -25.94 48.12 -10.74
CA LEU A 88 -24.99 47.62 -9.74
C LEU A 88 -24.74 46.10 -9.90
N LEU A 89 -25.79 45.30 -10.04
CA LEU A 89 -25.70 43.83 -10.13
C LEU A 89 -25.18 43.30 -11.47
N GLN A 90 -25.19 44.10 -12.54
CA GLN A 90 -24.80 43.68 -13.89
C GLN A 90 -23.50 44.33 -14.39
N GLN A 91 -23.21 45.56 -13.96
CA GLN A 91 -22.09 46.39 -14.44
C GLN A 91 -21.07 46.76 -13.34
N GLY A 92 -21.42 46.58 -12.06
CA GLY A 92 -20.58 47.02 -10.93
C GLY A 92 -20.81 48.49 -10.56
N TYR A 93 -19.82 49.11 -9.90
CA TYR A 93 -19.85 50.52 -9.51
C TYR A 93 -18.45 51.13 -9.57
N HIS A 94 -18.25 52.05 -10.52
CA HIS A 94 -16.97 52.73 -10.76
C HIS A 94 -15.77 51.76 -10.85
N SER A 95 -14.96 51.61 -9.80
CA SER A 95 -13.83 50.67 -9.76
C SER A 95 -14.18 49.24 -9.30
N LEU A 96 -15.37 49.02 -8.72
CA LEU A 96 -15.82 47.71 -8.24
C LEU A 96 -16.48 46.88 -9.36
N ASP A 97 -16.07 45.61 -9.50
CA ASP A 97 -16.81 44.63 -10.30
C ASP A 97 -18.16 44.27 -9.66
N ARG A 98 -19.11 43.82 -10.48
CA ARG A 98 -20.44 43.36 -10.06
C ARG A 98 -20.43 42.17 -9.08
N LYS A 99 -19.30 41.46 -8.94
CA LYS A 99 -19.10 40.39 -7.95
C LYS A 99 -18.56 40.89 -6.61
N ASP A 100 -18.30 42.20 -6.44
CA ASP A 100 -17.81 42.72 -5.17
C ASP A 100 -18.87 42.62 -4.06
N VAL A 101 -18.44 42.21 -2.87
CA VAL A 101 -19.30 42.00 -1.71
C VAL A 101 -19.87 43.31 -1.16
N ALA A 102 -19.17 44.44 -1.33
CA ALA A 102 -19.62 45.76 -0.91
C ALA A 102 -20.86 46.21 -1.67
N ILE A 103 -21.00 45.84 -2.95
CA ILE A 103 -22.20 46.12 -3.75
C ILE A 103 -23.42 45.38 -3.17
N LEU A 104 -23.25 44.11 -2.81
CA LEU A 104 -24.35 43.31 -2.27
C LEU A 104 -24.72 43.72 -0.83
N ASP A 105 -23.73 44.08 -0.01
CA ASP A 105 -23.94 44.71 1.29
C ASP A 105 -24.64 46.07 1.17
N TYR A 106 -24.27 46.91 0.18
CA TYR A 106 -24.94 48.18 -0.08
C TYR A 106 -26.41 47.97 -0.47
N ILE A 107 -26.70 47.03 -1.39
CA ILE A 107 -28.07 46.69 -1.77
C ILE A 107 -28.86 46.14 -0.56
N HIS A 108 -28.25 45.31 0.27
CA HIS A 108 -28.86 44.79 1.50
C HIS A 108 -29.25 45.92 2.48
N ASN A 109 -28.40 46.94 2.64
CA ASN A 109 -28.70 48.11 3.45
C ASN A 109 -29.76 49.02 2.81
N GLY A 110 -29.70 49.24 1.48
CA GLY A 110 -30.70 50.00 0.74
C GLY A 110 -32.11 49.42 0.89
N LEU A 111 -32.26 48.10 0.80
CA LEU A 111 -33.53 47.40 1.04
C LEU A 111 -34.09 47.65 2.45
N LYS A 112 -33.25 47.70 3.49
CA LYS A 112 -33.66 48.05 4.87
C LYS A 112 -34.17 49.48 4.95
N LEU A 113 -33.50 50.41 4.27
CA LEU A 113 -33.91 51.81 4.24
C LEU A 113 -35.25 52.00 3.52
N ILE A 114 -35.50 51.34 2.38
CA ILE A 114 -36.77 51.46 1.62
C ILE A 114 -37.87 50.44 2.01
N MET A 115 -37.72 49.63 3.06
CA MET A 115 -38.63 48.50 3.32
C MET A 115 -40.11 48.87 3.56
N SER A 116 -40.41 50.15 3.79
CA SER A 116 -41.77 50.70 3.97
C SER A 116 -42.35 51.33 2.70
N CYS A 117 -41.63 51.30 1.58
CA CYS A 117 -41.96 52.02 0.34
C CYS A 117 -42.56 51.10 -0.73
N PRO A 118 -43.49 51.57 -1.58
CA PRO A 118 -44.13 50.72 -2.59
C PRO A 118 -43.17 50.07 -3.59
N SER A 119 -42.11 50.78 -4.00
CA SER A 119 -41.09 50.29 -4.95
C SER A 119 -40.35 49.01 -4.49
N VAL A 120 -40.35 48.70 -3.19
CA VAL A 120 -39.67 47.52 -2.66
C VAL A 120 -40.26 46.22 -3.25
N LEU A 121 -41.53 46.21 -3.66
CA LEU A 121 -42.18 45.05 -4.29
C LEU A 121 -41.61 44.76 -5.69
N ASP A 122 -41.35 45.81 -6.48
CA ASP A 122 -40.71 45.72 -7.78
C ASP A 122 -39.24 45.30 -7.68
N LEU A 123 -38.56 45.73 -6.60
CA LEU A 123 -37.19 45.35 -6.29
C LEU A 123 -37.08 43.91 -5.78
N PHE A 124 -38.02 43.42 -4.96
CA PHE A 124 -38.10 42.00 -4.61
C PHE A 124 -38.32 41.14 -5.86
N SER A 125 -39.18 41.59 -6.78
CA SER A 125 -39.43 40.90 -8.06
C SER A 125 -38.22 40.91 -9.00
N LEU A 126 -37.42 42.00 -9.00
CA LEU A 126 -36.14 42.05 -9.70
C LEU A 126 -35.14 41.07 -9.09
N LEU A 127 -34.98 41.12 -7.77
CA LEU A 127 -33.99 40.34 -7.04
C LEU A 127 -34.26 38.84 -7.15
N GLN A 128 -35.51 38.38 -7.19
CA GLN A 128 -35.82 36.97 -7.49
C GLN A 128 -35.20 36.47 -8.81
N VAL A 129 -35.08 37.32 -9.83
CA VAL A 129 -34.40 36.95 -11.09
C VAL A 129 -32.88 37.04 -10.93
N GLU A 130 -32.39 38.14 -10.39
CA GLU A 130 -30.95 38.42 -10.30
C GLU A 130 -30.22 37.50 -9.31
N VAL A 131 -30.82 37.10 -8.19
CA VAL A 131 -30.20 36.13 -7.27
C VAL A 131 -30.17 34.72 -7.85
N LEU A 132 -31.14 34.36 -8.70
CA LEU A 132 -31.13 33.08 -9.43
C LEU A 132 -30.03 33.09 -10.51
N ARG A 133 -29.86 34.19 -11.24
CA ARG A 133 -28.68 34.39 -12.12
C ARG A 133 -27.39 34.27 -11.33
N MET A 134 -27.30 34.97 -10.19
CA MET A 134 -26.10 35.02 -9.35
C MET A 134 -25.67 33.63 -8.88
N VAL A 135 -26.58 32.77 -8.38
CA VAL A 135 -26.20 31.41 -7.98
C VAL A 135 -25.90 30.47 -9.15
N CYS A 136 -26.39 30.76 -10.37
CA CYS A 136 -25.97 30.06 -11.58
C CYS A 136 -24.54 30.43 -12.03
N GLU A 137 -24.08 31.66 -11.76
CA GLU A 137 -22.74 32.18 -12.11
C GLU A 137 -21.59 31.69 -11.20
N ARG A 138 -21.85 30.70 -10.33
CA ARG A 138 -20.87 30.11 -9.36
C ARG A 138 -20.13 31.21 -8.55
N PRO A 139 -20.83 31.93 -7.66
CA PRO A 139 -20.25 33.00 -6.86
C PRO A 139 -19.31 32.44 -5.79
N GLU A 140 -18.28 33.22 -5.44
CA GLU A 140 -17.33 32.88 -4.38
C GLU A 140 -18.03 32.74 -3.01
N PRO A 141 -17.47 31.93 -2.07
CA PRO A 141 -18.08 31.68 -0.76
C PRO A 141 -18.46 32.95 0.00
N GLN A 142 -17.62 33.99 -0.05
CA GLN A 142 -17.85 35.26 0.63
C GLN A 142 -19.04 36.04 0.06
N LEU A 143 -19.18 36.10 -1.27
CA LEU A 143 -20.32 36.74 -1.94
C LEU A 143 -21.60 35.94 -1.70
N CYS A 144 -21.53 34.61 -1.79
CA CYS A 144 -22.65 33.73 -1.51
C CYS A 144 -23.11 33.81 -0.03
N ALA A 145 -22.19 34.07 0.90
CA ALA A 145 -22.51 34.32 2.30
C ALA A 145 -23.24 35.66 2.51
N ARG A 146 -22.84 36.75 1.83
CA ARG A 146 -23.59 38.03 1.88
C ARG A 146 -24.94 37.94 1.19
N LEU A 147 -25.04 37.18 0.10
CA LEU A 147 -26.33 36.81 -0.49
C LEU A 147 -27.21 36.06 0.52
N SER A 148 -26.62 35.19 1.34
CA SER A 148 -27.34 34.43 2.37
C SER A 148 -27.82 35.30 3.53
N ASP A 149 -27.05 36.31 3.93
CA ASP A 149 -27.49 37.34 4.88
C ASP A 149 -28.69 38.13 4.32
N LEU A 150 -28.59 38.62 3.08
CA LEU A 150 -29.65 39.37 2.40
C LEU A 150 -30.93 38.54 2.26
N LEU A 151 -30.84 37.29 1.80
CA LEU A 151 -32.00 36.41 1.60
C LEU A 151 -32.61 35.91 2.93
N THR A 152 -31.88 35.95 4.03
CA THR A 152 -32.40 35.63 5.37
C THR A 152 -33.24 36.79 5.92
N ASP A 153 -32.77 38.03 5.79
CA ASP A 153 -33.54 39.23 6.19
C ASP A 153 -34.73 39.48 5.23
N PHE A 154 -34.55 39.22 3.93
CA PHE A 154 -35.54 39.47 2.88
C PHE A 154 -35.92 38.19 2.11
N VAL A 155 -36.64 37.30 2.78
CA VAL A 155 -37.17 36.05 2.19
C VAL A 155 -38.07 36.28 0.96
N GLN A 156 -38.56 37.50 0.73
CA GLN A 156 -39.29 37.94 -0.46
C GLN A 156 -38.42 37.87 -1.72
N CYS A 157 -37.10 38.06 -1.60
CA CYS A 157 -36.13 37.99 -2.70
C CYS A 157 -35.82 36.55 -3.15
N ILE A 158 -36.15 35.52 -2.35
CA ILE A 158 -35.91 34.11 -2.71
C ILE A 158 -36.89 33.71 -3.83
N PRO A 159 -36.45 33.10 -4.95
CA PRO A 159 -37.32 32.65 -6.04
C PRO A 159 -38.47 31.76 -5.56
N LYS A 160 -39.64 31.83 -6.23
CA LYS A 160 -40.89 31.18 -5.77
C LYS A 160 -41.35 30.03 -6.66
N GLY A 161 -42.09 29.08 -6.07
CA GLY A 161 -42.66 27.92 -6.77
C GLY A 161 -41.57 27.09 -7.43
N LYS A 162 -41.76 26.66 -8.68
CA LYS A 162 -40.78 25.82 -9.40
C LYS A 162 -39.35 26.41 -9.43
N LEU A 163 -39.21 27.73 -9.35
CA LEU A 163 -37.90 28.39 -9.33
C LEU A 163 -37.18 28.27 -7.98
N SER A 164 -37.86 28.00 -6.86
CA SER A 164 -37.20 27.75 -5.57
C SER A 164 -36.41 26.43 -5.60
N ILE A 165 -36.98 25.39 -6.23
CA ILE A 165 -36.32 24.10 -6.47
C ILE A 165 -35.07 24.31 -7.33
N THR A 166 -35.20 25.05 -8.45
CA THR A 166 -34.06 25.37 -9.32
C THR A 166 -32.99 26.19 -8.59
N PHE A 167 -33.39 27.18 -7.78
CA PHE A 167 -32.48 27.96 -6.94
C PHE A 167 -31.70 27.08 -5.97
N CYS A 168 -32.38 26.16 -5.26
CA CYS A 168 -31.74 25.25 -4.32
C CYS A 168 -30.75 24.29 -5.00
N GLN A 169 -31.12 23.72 -6.15
CA GLN A 169 -30.21 22.88 -6.94
C GLN A 169 -28.99 23.65 -7.43
N GLN A 170 -29.17 24.88 -7.93
CA GLN A 170 -28.04 25.70 -8.36
C GLN A 170 -27.18 26.18 -7.18
N LEU A 171 -27.76 26.39 -6.00
CA LEU A 171 -27.02 26.70 -4.78
C LEU A 171 -26.19 25.49 -4.31
N VAL A 172 -26.73 24.27 -4.36
CA VAL A 172 -25.96 23.03 -4.10
C VAL A 172 -24.79 22.89 -5.07
N ARG A 173 -25.01 23.11 -6.38
CA ARG A 173 -23.95 23.12 -7.39
C ARG A 173 -22.91 24.24 -7.18
N THR A 174 -23.30 25.34 -6.56
CA THR A 174 -22.36 26.41 -6.17
C THR A 174 -21.53 26.00 -4.95
N ILE A 175 -22.14 25.39 -3.94
CA ILE A 175 -21.43 24.85 -2.77
C ILE A 175 -20.44 23.75 -3.19
N SER A 176 -20.76 22.94 -4.21
CA SER A 176 -19.81 21.95 -4.73
C SER A 176 -18.61 22.54 -5.48
N HIS A 177 -18.60 23.83 -5.81
CA HIS A 177 -17.46 24.56 -6.40
C HIS A 177 -16.69 25.41 -5.36
N PHE A 178 -17.14 25.47 -4.11
CA PHE A 178 -16.48 26.29 -3.07
C PHE A 178 -15.07 25.77 -2.74
N GLN A 179 -14.09 26.66 -2.81
CA GLN A 179 -12.71 26.38 -2.46
C GLN A 179 -12.13 27.53 -1.63
N CYS A 180 -11.08 27.25 -0.86
CA CYS A 180 -10.24 28.26 -0.24
C CYS A 180 -8.80 28.00 -0.68
N VAL A 181 -8.24 28.89 -1.50
CA VAL A 181 -6.85 28.78 -2.00
C VAL A 181 -5.81 29.17 -0.94
N SER A 182 -6.25 29.73 0.18
CA SER A 182 -5.38 30.20 1.26
C SER A 182 -5.13 29.13 2.31
N THR A 183 -3.87 29.03 2.75
CA THR A 183 -3.46 28.19 3.88
C THR A 183 -3.47 28.94 5.22
N GLN A 184 -3.85 30.22 5.24
CA GLN A 184 -3.90 31.00 6.48
C GLN A 184 -5.09 30.58 7.35
N GLU A 185 -4.82 30.28 8.63
CA GLU A 185 -5.84 29.78 9.56
C GLU A 185 -7.03 30.76 9.71
N ARG A 186 -6.76 32.07 9.68
CA ARG A 186 -7.81 33.10 9.73
C ARG A 186 -8.77 32.98 8.55
N GLU A 187 -8.24 32.91 7.33
CA GLU A 187 -9.03 32.85 6.10
C GLU A 187 -9.77 31.51 5.97
N LEU A 188 -9.19 30.41 6.48
CA LEU A 188 -9.87 29.11 6.61
C LEU A 188 -11.04 29.16 7.61
N ARG A 189 -10.88 29.83 8.77
CA ARG A 189 -12.00 30.05 9.72
C ARG A 189 -13.10 30.92 9.12
N GLU A 190 -12.73 31.99 8.40
CA GLU A 190 -13.68 32.87 7.70
C GLU A 190 -14.42 32.12 6.59
N TYR A 191 -13.74 31.29 5.79
CA TYR A 191 -14.34 30.39 4.80
C TYR A 191 -15.35 29.42 5.41
N VAL A 192 -15.01 28.72 6.50
CA VAL A 192 -15.95 27.80 7.18
C VAL A 192 -17.18 28.55 7.69
N SER A 193 -17.02 29.77 8.20
CA SER A 193 -18.15 30.63 8.60
C SER A 193 -19.03 31.02 7.41
N GLN A 194 -18.43 31.42 6.29
CA GLN A 194 -19.13 31.77 5.05
C GLN A 194 -19.97 30.60 4.52
N VAL A 195 -19.37 29.40 4.36
CA VAL A 195 -20.10 28.19 3.92
C VAL A 195 -21.22 27.83 4.90
N THR A 196 -20.99 28.00 6.21
CA THR A 196 -22.02 27.72 7.23
C THR A 196 -23.23 28.66 7.09
N LYS A 197 -23.04 29.94 6.75
CA LYS A 197 -24.17 30.85 6.42
C LYS A 197 -24.98 30.36 5.21
N VAL A 198 -24.31 29.91 4.15
CA VAL A 198 -24.98 29.39 2.94
C VAL A 198 -25.74 28.10 3.24
N SER A 199 -25.15 27.18 4.03
CA SER A 199 -25.82 25.97 4.51
C SER A 199 -27.08 26.31 5.33
N ASN A 200 -26.97 27.28 6.25
CA ASN A 200 -28.10 27.71 7.08
C ASN A 200 -29.25 28.33 6.27
N LEU A 201 -28.96 29.14 5.24
CA LEU A 201 -30.00 29.62 4.30
C LEU A 201 -30.73 28.43 3.66
N LEU A 202 -29.98 27.50 3.07
CA LEU A 202 -30.57 26.37 2.34
C LEU A 202 -31.39 25.46 3.26
N GLN A 203 -30.91 25.20 4.48
CA GLN A 203 -31.68 24.48 5.51
C GLN A 203 -32.95 25.24 5.94
N ASN A 204 -32.93 26.57 5.97
CA ASN A 204 -34.12 27.36 6.28
C ASN A 204 -35.13 27.37 5.12
N ILE A 205 -34.67 27.35 3.86
CA ILE A 205 -35.53 27.14 2.69
C ILE A 205 -36.17 25.74 2.74
N TRP A 206 -35.41 24.69 3.08
CA TRP A 206 -35.96 23.34 3.25
C TRP A 206 -37.04 23.23 4.34
N LYS A 207 -36.92 24.02 5.42
CA LYS A 207 -37.95 24.11 6.48
C LYS A 207 -39.19 24.87 6.02
N ALA A 208 -39.02 25.92 5.22
CA ALA A 208 -40.11 26.76 4.73
C ALA A 208 -40.88 26.13 3.54
N GLU A 209 -40.19 25.45 2.63
CA GLU A 209 -40.76 24.76 1.47
C GLU A 209 -40.17 23.34 1.34
N PRO A 210 -40.70 22.34 2.09
CA PRO A 210 -40.14 20.98 2.14
C PRO A 210 -40.03 20.25 0.78
N ALA A 211 -40.77 20.69 -0.24
CA ALA A 211 -40.64 20.20 -1.60
C ALA A 211 -39.25 20.43 -2.23
N THR A 212 -38.47 21.40 -1.71
CA THR A 212 -37.10 21.69 -2.16
C THR A 212 -36.05 20.72 -1.61
N LEU A 213 -36.33 20.02 -0.50
CA LEU A 213 -35.36 19.18 0.21
C LEU A 213 -34.86 18.00 -0.65
N LEU A 214 -35.78 17.17 -1.16
CA LEU A 214 -35.41 15.97 -1.91
C LEU A 214 -34.65 16.31 -3.21
N PRO A 215 -35.09 17.26 -4.07
CA PRO A 215 -34.31 17.69 -5.24
C PRO A 215 -32.93 18.25 -4.90
N SER A 216 -32.79 18.93 -3.75
CA SER A 216 -31.48 19.43 -3.28
C SER A 216 -30.54 18.28 -2.90
N LEU A 217 -31.04 17.27 -2.18
CA LEU A 217 -30.24 16.11 -1.80
C LEU A 217 -29.92 15.20 -2.99
N GLN A 218 -30.82 15.09 -3.97
CA GLN A 218 -30.54 14.44 -5.26
C GLN A 218 -29.40 15.14 -6.01
N GLU A 219 -29.31 16.47 -5.94
CA GLU A 219 -28.20 17.24 -6.53
C GLU A 219 -26.88 17.06 -5.78
N VAL A 220 -26.90 16.92 -4.44
CA VAL A 220 -25.73 16.51 -3.66
C VAL A 220 -25.24 15.12 -4.10
N PHE A 221 -26.16 14.17 -4.27
CA PHE A 221 -25.85 12.81 -4.72
C PHE A 221 -25.32 12.76 -6.16
N ALA A 222 -25.90 13.54 -7.08
CA ALA A 222 -25.39 13.68 -8.44
C ALA A 222 -23.98 14.29 -8.46
N SER A 223 -23.70 15.28 -7.59
CA SER A 223 -22.38 15.89 -7.47
C SER A 223 -21.32 14.88 -7.02
N ILE A 224 -21.57 14.11 -5.94
CA ILE A 224 -20.58 13.16 -5.41
C ILE A 224 -20.46 11.87 -6.24
N SER A 225 -21.52 11.43 -6.93
CA SER A 225 -21.49 10.22 -7.78
C SER A 225 -20.98 10.47 -9.21
N SER A 226 -20.65 11.73 -9.54
CA SER A 226 -20.02 12.10 -10.81
C SER A 226 -18.71 11.35 -11.05
N THR A 227 -18.50 10.84 -12.26
CA THR A 227 -17.23 10.22 -12.69
C THR A 227 -16.45 11.12 -13.65
N ASP A 228 -16.74 12.42 -13.66
CA ASP A 228 -15.98 13.41 -14.43
C ASP A 228 -14.62 13.68 -13.76
N ALA A 229 -13.53 13.40 -14.46
CA ALA A 229 -12.17 13.61 -13.96
C ALA A 229 -11.72 15.08 -13.99
N SER A 230 -12.48 15.97 -14.65
CA SER A 230 -12.20 17.42 -14.69
C SER A 230 -12.84 18.20 -13.54
N PHE A 231 -13.73 17.58 -12.76
CA PHE A 231 -14.48 18.24 -11.68
C PHE A 231 -14.50 17.39 -10.40
N GLU A 232 -13.81 17.90 -9.36
CA GLU A 232 -13.87 17.35 -8.01
C GLU A 232 -14.77 18.23 -7.11
N PRO A 233 -15.90 17.71 -6.60
CA PRO A 233 -16.83 18.48 -5.78
C PRO A 233 -16.28 18.74 -4.37
N SER A 234 -16.41 19.99 -3.93
CA SER A 234 -15.93 20.45 -2.62
C SER A 234 -16.50 19.67 -1.43
N VAL A 235 -15.63 19.40 -0.45
CA VAL A 235 -16.01 18.93 0.90
C VAL A 235 -16.92 19.91 1.65
N ALA A 236 -17.09 21.15 1.16
CA ALA A 236 -18.10 22.09 1.67
C ALA A 236 -19.54 21.52 1.64
N LEU A 237 -19.84 20.57 0.74
CA LEU A 237 -21.09 19.82 0.72
C LEU A 237 -21.39 19.09 2.05
N ALA A 238 -20.37 18.74 2.83
CA ALA A 238 -20.52 18.15 4.16
C ALA A 238 -21.33 19.04 5.11
N SER A 239 -21.29 20.37 4.94
CA SER A 239 -22.06 21.32 5.75
C SER A 239 -23.57 21.18 5.61
N LEU A 240 -24.06 20.59 4.51
CA LEU A 240 -25.49 20.42 4.21
C LEU A 240 -26.08 19.18 4.89
N VAL A 241 -25.26 18.16 5.12
CA VAL A 241 -25.74 16.80 5.43
C VAL A 241 -25.81 16.47 6.93
N GLN A 242 -25.40 17.41 7.80
CA GLN A 242 -25.32 17.19 9.26
C GLN A 242 -26.68 17.03 9.95
N HIS A 243 -27.78 17.55 9.37
CA HIS A 243 -29.09 17.63 10.02
C HIS A 243 -30.23 16.98 9.22
N ILE A 244 -29.88 15.99 8.38
CA ILE A 244 -30.83 15.27 7.52
C ILE A 244 -31.45 14.07 8.27
N PRO A 245 -32.78 13.87 8.25
CA PRO A 245 -33.42 12.74 8.91
C PRO A 245 -32.93 11.38 8.39
N LEU A 246 -32.66 10.43 9.30
CA LEU A 246 -32.15 9.09 9.00
C LEU A 246 -32.97 8.32 7.95
N GLN A 247 -34.29 8.56 7.88
CA GLN A 247 -35.17 7.97 6.87
C GLN A 247 -34.81 8.45 5.45
N MET A 248 -34.48 9.73 5.29
CA MET A 248 -34.07 10.32 4.01
C MET A 248 -32.70 9.81 3.59
N ILE A 249 -31.75 9.68 4.53
CA ILE A 249 -30.46 9.02 4.31
C ILE A 249 -30.69 7.60 3.77
N THR A 250 -31.56 6.82 4.45
CA THR A 250 -31.87 5.44 4.06
C THR A 250 -32.48 5.34 2.65
N VAL A 251 -33.34 6.29 2.26
CA VAL A 251 -33.93 6.34 0.91
C VAL A 251 -32.88 6.66 -0.14
N LEU A 252 -32.04 7.68 0.08
CA LEU A 252 -31.02 8.11 -0.88
C LEU A 252 -29.92 7.05 -1.07
N ILE A 253 -29.42 6.46 0.02
CA ILE A 253 -28.43 5.38 -0.03
C ILE A 253 -28.99 4.15 -0.74
N ARG A 254 -30.25 3.77 -0.47
CA ARG A 254 -30.91 2.66 -1.19
C ARG A 254 -31.06 2.98 -2.68
N SER A 255 -31.46 4.20 -3.03
CA SER A 255 -31.54 4.62 -4.43
C SER A 255 -30.18 4.50 -5.13
N LEU A 256 -29.09 4.88 -4.46
CA LEU A 256 -27.73 4.78 -5.01
C LEU A 256 -27.25 3.34 -5.19
N THR A 257 -27.56 2.42 -4.26
CA THR A 257 -27.04 1.03 -4.30
C THR A 257 -27.95 0.02 -5.00
N THR A 258 -29.24 0.33 -5.21
CA THR A 258 -30.20 -0.62 -5.85
C THR A 258 -30.73 -0.19 -7.22
N ASP A 259 -30.43 1.02 -7.70
CA ASP A 259 -30.80 1.44 -9.06
C ASP A 259 -29.85 0.80 -10.10
N PRO A 260 -30.35 -0.04 -11.04
CA PRO A 260 -29.51 -0.72 -12.02
C PRO A 260 -28.84 0.20 -13.05
N ASN A 261 -29.20 1.48 -13.08
CA ASN A 261 -28.57 2.48 -13.95
C ASN A 261 -27.29 3.08 -13.34
N VAL A 262 -27.06 2.90 -12.03
CA VAL A 262 -25.88 3.44 -11.34
C VAL A 262 -24.67 2.52 -11.58
N LYS A 263 -23.60 3.09 -12.14
CA LYS A 263 -22.35 2.37 -12.39
C LYS A 263 -21.54 2.19 -11.12
N ASP A 264 -20.78 1.10 -11.05
CA ASP A 264 -19.85 0.82 -9.94
C ASP A 264 -18.87 1.97 -9.69
N ALA A 265 -18.32 2.59 -10.75
CA ALA A 265 -17.47 3.78 -10.63
C ALA A 265 -18.17 4.98 -9.93
N SER A 266 -19.47 5.18 -10.16
CA SER A 266 -20.26 6.23 -9.48
C SER A 266 -20.50 5.91 -8.00
N MET A 267 -20.66 4.62 -7.65
CA MET A 267 -20.71 4.17 -6.25
C MET A 267 -19.35 4.34 -5.55
N THR A 268 -18.24 4.01 -6.23
CA THR A 268 -16.87 4.24 -5.75
C THR A 268 -16.63 5.73 -5.47
N GLN A 269 -16.93 6.62 -6.41
CA GLN A 269 -16.75 8.06 -6.25
C GLN A 269 -17.61 8.64 -5.12
N ALA A 270 -18.89 8.22 -5.03
CA ALA A 270 -19.76 8.63 -3.94
C ALA A 270 -19.21 8.20 -2.56
N LEU A 271 -18.68 6.97 -2.43
CA LEU A 271 -18.09 6.50 -1.19
C LEU A 271 -16.80 7.27 -0.84
N CYS A 272 -15.89 7.45 -1.80
CA CYS A 272 -14.67 8.24 -1.61
C CYS A 272 -14.99 9.64 -1.07
N ARG A 273 -15.90 10.37 -1.74
CA ARG A 273 -16.24 11.75 -1.39
C ARG A 273 -17.03 11.87 -0.08
N MET A 274 -17.88 10.89 0.26
CA MET A 274 -18.49 10.81 1.60
C MET A 274 -17.45 10.56 2.70
N ILE A 275 -16.35 9.85 2.42
CA ILE A 275 -15.24 9.70 3.38
C ILE A 275 -14.44 11.01 3.47
N ASP A 276 -14.19 11.68 2.34
CA ASP A 276 -13.48 12.96 2.31
C ASP A 276 -14.23 14.09 3.05
N TRP A 277 -15.57 14.02 3.14
CA TRP A 277 -16.38 14.89 4.00
C TRP A 277 -15.98 14.86 5.49
N LEU A 278 -15.30 13.80 5.98
CA LEU A 278 -14.72 13.80 7.34
C LEU A 278 -13.58 14.82 7.51
N SER A 279 -13.09 15.41 6.40
CA SER A 279 -12.14 16.53 6.41
C SER A 279 -12.81 17.90 6.64
N TRP A 280 -14.14 17.99 6.57
CA TRP A 280 -14.85 19.23 6.88
C TRP A 280 -14.79 19.54 8.39
N PRO A 281 -14.37 20.75 8.83
CA PRO A 281 -14.12 21.01 10.25
C PRO A 281 -15.33 20.85 11.19
N LEU A 282 -16.55 20.83 10.67
CA LEU A 282 -17.80 20.66 11.42
C LEU A 282 -18.49 19.30 11.12
N ALA A 283 -17.76 18.30 10.65
CA ALA A 283 -18.25 16.96 10.31
C ALA A 283 -18.57 16.09 11.55
N GLN A 284 -19.66 16.39 12.26
CA GLN A 284 -20.08 15.63 13.45
C GLN A 284 -20.87 14.36 13.13
N HIS A 285 -21.60 14.32 12.01
CA HIS A 285 -22.55 13.25 11.66
C HIS A 285 -22.34 12.66 10.25
N VAL A 286 -21.14 12.86 9.67
CA VAL A 286 -20.76 12.30 8.36
C VAL A 286 -20.60 10.77 8.40
N ASP A 287 -20.18 10.24 9.55
CA ASP A 287 -20.07 8.81 9.84
C ASP A 287 -21.37 8.05 9.56
N THR A 288 -22.51 8.65 9.88
CA THR A 288 -23.85 8.09 9.67
C THR A 288 -24.12 7.84 8.18
N TRP A 289 -23.65 8.73 7.30
CA TRP A 289 -23.73 8.56 5.84
C TRP A 289 -22.75 7.53 5.33
N VAL A 290 -21.48 7.61 5.74
CA VAL A 290 -20.43 6.67 5.33
C VAL A 290 -20.77 5.24 5.74
N ILE A 291 -21.14 5.01 7.00
CA ILE A 291 -21.51 3.68 7.53
C ILE A 291 -22.81 3.17 6.89
N ALA A 292 -23.77 4.05 6.56
CA ALA A 292 -24.94 3.66 5.80
C ALA A 292 -24.58 3.20 4.38
N LEU A 293 -23.67 3.89 3.69
CA LEU A 293 -23.20 3.49 2.35
C LEU A 293 -22.37 2.21 2.38
N LEU A 294 -21.44 2.07 3.34
CA LEU A 294 -20.64 0.85 3.53
C LEU A 294 -21.54 -0.38 3.74
N LYS A 295 -22.56 -0.27 4.61
CA LYS A 295 -23.56 -1.31 4.83
C LYS A 295 -24.46 -1.54 3.60
N GLY A 296 -24.83 -0.48 2.89
CA GLY A 296 -25.63 -0.54 1.67
C GLY A 296 -24.94 -1.30 0.54
N LEU A 297 -23.66 -1.00 0.30
CA LEU A 297 -22.81 -1.70 -0.68
C LEU A 297 -22.55 -3.16 -0.30
N ALA A 298 -22.35 -3.44 1.00
CA ALA A 298 -22.19 -4.81 1.49
C ALA A 298 -23.48 -5.64 1.30
N ALA A 299 -24.65 -5.04 1.49
CA ALA A 299 -25.94 -5.69 1.25
C ALA A 299 -26.18 -6.03 -0.23
N VAL A 300 -25.64 -5.23 -1.16
CA VAL A 300 -25.62 -5.54 -2.62
C VAL A 300 -24.34 -6.21 -3.10
N GLN A 301 -23.55 -6.77 -2.18
CA GLN A 301 -22.36 -7.61 -2.43
C GLN A 301 -21.23 -6.92 -3.23
N LYS A 302 -21.16 -5.59 -3.21
CA LYS A 302 -20.11 -4.79 -3.88
C LYS A 302 -18.81 -4.74 -3.08
N PHE A 303 -18.30 -5.92 -2.70
CA PHE A 303 -17.15 -6.06 -1.79
C PHE A 303 -15.85 -5.50 -2.37
N THR A 304 -15.62 -5.59 -3.67
CA THR A 304 -14.42 -5.01 -4.32
C THR A 304 -14.32 -3.50 -4.08
N ILE A 305 -15.42 -2.75 -4.31
CA ILE A 305 -15.48 -1.30 -4.04
C ILE A 305 -15.16 -0.99 -2.57
N LEU A 306 -15.69 -1.80 -1.64
CA LEU A 306 -15.46 -1.61 -0.20
C LEU A 306 -14.00 -1.86 0.20
N ILE A 307 -13.37 -2.84 -0.42
CA ILE A 307 -11.97 -3.22 -0.19
C ILE A 307 -11.03 -2.14 -0.76
N ASP A 308 -11.20 -1.79 -2.03
CA ASP A 308 -10.34 -0.84 -2.74
C ASP A 308 -10.42 0.57 -2.12
N VAL A 309 -11.63 1.06 -1.82
CA VAL A 309 -11.82 2.38 -1.19
C VAL A 309 -11.34 2.38 0.26
N THR A 310 -11.41 1.25 0.97
CA THR A 310 -10.82 1.16 2.32
C THR A 310 -9.29 1.27 2.25
N LEU A 311 -8.63 0.52 1.36
CA LEU A 311 -7.19 0.63 1.16
C LEU A 311 -6.77 2.05 0.73
N LEU A 312 -7.56 2.72 -0.10
CA LEU A 312 -7.30 4.08 -0.57
C LEU A 312 -7.51 5.18 0.49
N LYS A 313 -8.43 5.00 1.45
CA LYS A 313 -8.89 6.07 2.35
C LYS A 313 -8.66 5.83 3.85
N ILE A 314 -8.26 4.63 4.29
CA ILE A 314 -8.17 4.33 5.72
C ILE A 314 -7.16 5.20 6.48
N GLU A 315 -6.04 5.57 5.84
CA GLU A 315 -5.07 6.53 6.40
C GLU A 315 -5.67 7.93 6.58
N LEU A 316 -6.53 8.39 5.65
CA LEU A 316 -7.23 9.67 5.79
C LEU A 316 -8.17 9.64 7.00
N VAL A 317 -8.97 8.57 7.13
CA VAL A 317 -9.90 8.36 8.26
C VAL A 317 -9.13 8.31 9.59
N PHE A 318 -8.02 7.58 9.66
CA PHE A 318 -7.16 7.53 10.85
C PHE A 318 -6.61 8.92 11.19
N ASN A 319 -6.15 9.67 10.20
CA ASN A 319 -5.67 11.04 10.41
C ASN A 319 -6.77 12.05 10.78
N ARG A 320 -8.06 11.71 10.67
CA ARG A 320 -9.15 12.53 11.24
C ARG A 320 -9.28 12.39 12.76
N LEU A 321 -8.72 11.34 13.39
CA LEU A 321 -8.81 11.12 14.84
C LEU A 321 -8.17 12.24 15.67
N TRP A 322 -7.18 12.94 15.12
CA TRP A 322 -6.57 14.12 15.75
C TRP A 322 -7.58 15.24 16.04
N PHE A 323 -8.62 15.39 15.22
CA PHE A 323 -9.56 16.52 15.26
C PHE A 323 -10.76 16.23 16.19
N PRO A 324 -10.90 16.89 17.36
CA PRO A 324 -11.83 16.46 18.41
C PRO A 324 -13.31 16.35 17.98
N LEU A 325 -13.79 17.22 17.08
CA LEU A 325 -15.20 17.27 16.66
C LEU A 325 -15.61 16.10 15.75
N VAL A 326 -14.68 15.59 14.92
CA VAL A 326 -14.94 14.47 13.99
C VAL A 326 -14.38 13.15 14.52
N ARG A 327 -13.48 13.16 15.51
CA ARG A 327 -12.88 11.97 16.15
C ARG A 327 -13.87 10.83 16.45
N PRO A 328 -15.08 11.05 17.03
CA PRO A 328 -16.00 9.95 17.31
C PRO A 328 -16.52 9.28 16.04
N GLY A 329 -16.91 10.07 15.03
CA GLY A 329 -17.39 9.57 13.74
C GLY A 329 -16.28 8.92 12.91
N ALA A 330 -15.08 9.50 12.91
CA ALA A 330 -13.90 8.90 12.29
C ALA A 330 -13.53 7.56 12.93
N LEU A 331 -13.62 7.43 14.26
CA LEU A 331 -13.42 6.15 14.95
C LEU A 331 -14.51 5.13 14.60
N ALA A 332 -15.77 5.55 14.47
CA ALA A 332 -16.86 4.67 14.06
C ALA A 332 -16.68 4.14 12.63
N VAL A 333 -16.27 4.99 11.68
CA VAL A 333 -15.94 4.60 10.31
C VAL A 333 -14.73 3.66 10.28
N LEU A 334 -13.64 4.02 10.97
CA LEU A 334 -12.42 3.21 11.06
C LEU A 334 -12.69 1.83 11.66
N SER A 335 -13.47 1.77 12.74
CA SER A 335 -13.89 0.53 13.40
C SER A 335 -14.71 -0.34 12.44
N HIS A 336 -15.66 0.23 11.70
CA HIS A 336 -16.44 -0.53 10.73
C HIS A 336 -15.60 -1.05 9.56
N MET A 337 -14.67 -0.24 9.04
CA MET A 337 -13.71 -0.65 8.01
C MET A 337 -12.83 -1.80 8.49
N LEU A 338 -12.13 -1.65 9.62
CA LEU A 338 -11.20 -2.66 10.15
C LEU A 338 -11.90 -3.96 10.56
N LEU A 339 -13.09 -3.89 11.16
CA LEU A 339 -13.82 -5.08 11.60
C LEU A 339 -14.50 -5.84 10.44
N SER A 340 -14.68 -5.23 9.27
CA SER A 340 -15.18 -5.91 8.07
C SER A 340 -14.07 -6.27 7.07
N PHE A 341 -12.93 -5.57 7.06
CA PHE A 341 -11.75 -5.93 6.29
C PHE A 341 -10.94 -7.02 7.04
N GLN A 342 -11.37 -8.28 6.92
CA GLN A 342 -10.79 -9.41 7.68
C GLN A 342 -9.86 -10.35 6.89
N HIS A 343 -9.83 -10.28 5.56
CA HIS A 343 -9.14 -11.26 4.69
C HIS A 343 -7.63 -10.97 4.49
N SER A 344 -7.14 -9.77 4.83
CA SER A 344 -5.74 -9.36 4.66
C SER A 344 -5.34 -8.31 5.69
N PRO A 345 -4.14 -8.37 6.29
CA PRO A 345 -3.68 -7.38 7.27
C PRO A 345 -3.42 -5.99 6.67
N GLU A 346 -3.39 -5.82 5.35
CA GLU A 346 -2.88 -4.62 4.69
C GLU A 346 -3.56 -3.32 5.15
N ALA A 347 -4.89 -3.27 5.23
CA ALA A 347 -5.62 -2.10 5.71
C ALA A 347 -5.28 -1.72 7.17
N PHE A 348 -5.00 -2.71 8.03
CA PHE A 348 -4.54 -2.46 9.39
C PHE A 348 -3.07 -2.01 9.42
N HIS A 349 -2.22 -2.62 8.59
CA HIS A 349 -0.79 -2.29 8.53
C HIS A 349 -0.52 -0.89 7.97
N LEU A 350 -1.42 -0.32 7.15
CA LEU A 350 -1.36 1.09 6.73
C LEU A 350 -1.47 2.06 7.92
N ILE A 351 -2.32 1.79 8.92
CA ILE A 351 -2.49 2.70 10.06
C ILE A 351 -1.48 2.50 11.19
N VAL A 352 -0.87 1.31 11.29
CA VAL A 352 0.07 0.92 12.37
C VAL A 352 1.17 1.95 12.66
N PRO A 353 1.87 2.55 11.66
CA PRO A 353 2.91 3.55 11.91
C PRO A 353 2.43 4.81 12.65
N HIS A 354 1.14 5.12 12.59
CA HIS A 354 0.55 6.33 13.17
C HIS A 354 0.00 6.11 14.60
N VAL A 355 -0.21 4.85 15.02
CA VAL A 355 -0.86 4.50 16.30
C VAL A 355 -0.06 5.00 17.50
N VAL A 356 1.25 4.75 17.54
CA VAL A 356 2.10 5.11 18.69
C VAL A 356 2.10 6.62 18.96
N ASN A 357 2.23 7.42 17.90
CA ASN A 357 2.23 8.88 17.99
C ASN A 357 0.87 9.41 18.49
N LEU A 358 -0.22 8.89 17.94
CA LEU A 358 -1.59 9.26 18.34
C LEU A 358 -1.86 8.93 19.82
N VAL A 359 -1.50 7.70 20.25
CA VAL A 359 -1.65 7.25 21.63
C VAL A 359 -0.81 8.10 22.58
N HIS A 360 0.47 8.34 22.28
CA HIS A 360 1.36 9.11 23.15
C HIS A 360 0.83 10.54 23.37
N SER A 361 0.44 11.24 22.30
CA SER A 361 -0.13 12.59 22.41
C SER A 361 -1.38 12.62 23.29
N PHE A 362 -2.39 11.79 23.00
CA PHE A 362 -3.65 11.79 23.74
C PHE A 362 -3.60 11.15 25.13
N LYS A 363 -2.54 10.40 25.46
CA LYS A 363 -2.25 9.90 26.81
C LYS A 363 -1.61 10.97 27.70
N SER A 364 -0.95 11.96 27.09
CA SER A 364 -0.25 13.05 27.77
C SER A 364 -1.08 14.32 28.03
N ASP A 365 -2.28 14.43 27.44
CA ASP A 365 -3.10 15.66 27.50
C ASP A 365 -3.92 15.82 28.80
N GLY A 366 -4.08 14.76 29.58
CA GLY A 366 -4.84 14.75 30.84
C GLY A 366 -6.36 14.84 30.70
N LEU A 367 -6.92 14.79 29.48
CA LEU A 367 -8.34 14.98 29.22
C LEU A 367 -9.13 13.66 29.39
N PRO A 368 -10.16 13.60 30.25
CA PRO A 368 -10.98 12.38 30.41
C PRO A 368 -11.65 11.89 29.12
N SER A 369 -11.96 12.81 28.20
CA SER A 369 -12.49 12.49 26.87
C SER A 369 -11.44 11.84 25.95
N SER A 370 -10.17 12.25 26.04
CA SER A 370 -9.06 11.60 25.35
C SER A 370 -8.79 10.21 25.92
N THR A 371 -8.81 10.04 27.25
CA THR A 371 -8.72 8.70 27.89
C THR A 371 -9.87 7.78 27.45
N ALA A 372 -11.11 8.26 27.46
CA ALA A 372 -12.27 7.47 27.03
C ALA A 372 -12.21 7.07 25.54
N PHE A 373 -11.73 7.98 24.68
CA PHE A 373 -11.43 7.69 23.29
C PHE A 373 -10.33 6.63 23.14
N LEU A 374 -9.23 6.77 23.88
CA LEU A 374 -8.11 5.84 23.79
C LEU A 374 -8.52 4.43 24.22
N VAL A 375 -9.33 4.26 25.26
CA VAL A 375 -9.87 2.92 25.64
C VAL A 375 -10.60 2.24 24.47
N GLN A 376 -11.40 2.98 23.71
CA GLN A 376 -12.11 2.44 22.54
C GLN A 376 -11.15 2.11 21.39
N LEU A 377 -10.16 2.97 21.15
CA LEU A 377 -9.12 2.73 20.14
C LEU A 377 -8.27 1.51 20.51
N THR A 378 -7.81 1.39 21.76
CA THR A 378 -6.97 0.26 22.20
C THR A 378 -7.71 -1.07 22.15
N GLU A 379 -9.02 -1.09 22.42
CA GLU A 379 -9.85 -2.29 22.23
C GLU A 379 -9.90 -2.73 20.77
N LEU A 380 -10.11 -1.79 19.83
CA LEU A 380 -10.09 -2.05 18.39
C LEU A 380 -8.71 -2.54 17.90
N ILE A 381 -7.63 -1.86 18.32
CA ILE A 381 -6.25 -2.22 17.99
C ILE A 381 -5.89 -3.61 18.56
N HIS A 382 -6.32 -3.94 19.79
CA HIS A 382 -6.15 -5.29 20.33
C HIS A 382 -6.91 -6.36 19.54
N CYS A 383 -8.13 -6.09 19.06
CA CYS A 383 -8.85 -7.01 18.18
C CYS A 383 -8.11 -7.25 16.87
N MET A 384 -7.55 -6.19 16.26
CA MET A 384 -6.77 -6.30 15.02
C MET A 384 -5.45 -7.05 15.21
N MET A 385 -4.68 -6.77 16.26
CA MET A 385 -3.42 -7.48 16.54
C MET A 385 -3.64 -8.96 16.91
N TYR A 386 -4.78 -9.31 17.50
CA TYR A 386 -5.16 -10.71 17.73
C TYR A 386 -5.52 -11.41 16.41
N HIS A 387 -6.40 -10.81 15.60
CA HIS A 387 -6.83 -11.34 14.31
C HIS A 387 -5.66 -11.52 13.34
N TYR A 388 -4.84 -10.47 13.20
CA TYR A 388 -3.61 -10.44 12.39
C TYR A 388 -2.35 -10.72 13.22
N SER A 389 -2.42 -11.70 14.12
CA SER A 389 -1.27 -12.19 14.88
C SER A 389 -0.22 -12.86 13.98
N GLY A 390 1.07 -12.65 14.31
CA GLY A 390 2.22 -13.12 13.52
C GLY A 390 3.31 -12.08 13.26
N PHE A 391 3.14 -10.82 13.74
CA PHE A 391 4.05 -9.70 13.49
C PHE A 391 4.55 -9.04 14.81
N PRO A 392 5.28 -9.75 15.68
CA PRO A 392 5.69 -9.24 16.99
C PRO A 392 6.52 -7.94 16.87
N ASP A 393 7.54 -7.95 16.02
CA ASP A 393 8.46 -6.84 15.70
C ASP A 393 7.79 -5.53 15.22
N LEU A 394 6.53 -5.62 14.79
CA LEU A 394 5.70 -4.53 14.30
C LEU A 394 4.72 -4.03 15.37
N TYR A 395 4.25 -4.93 16.24
CA TYR A 395 3.24 -4.64 17.26
C TYR A 395 3.83 -4.29 18.63
N GLU A 396 5.07 -4.70 18.94
CA GLU A 396 5.72 -4.42 20.23
C GLU A 396 5.73 -2.91 20.61
N PRO A 397 6.02 -1.96 19.69
CA PRO A 397 5.96 -0.53 20.02
C PRO A 397 4.54 -0.03 20.32
N ILE A 398 3.52 -0.66 19.72
CA ILE A 398 2.11 -0.37 20.01
C ILE A 398 1.72 -0.94 21.37
N LEU A 399 2.09 -2.20 21.65
CA LEU A 399 1.83 -2.87 22.93
C LEU A 399 2.43 -2.07 24.11
N GLU A 400 3.67 -1.61 23.98
CA GLU A 400 4.32 -0.76 24.99
C GLU A 400 3.66 0.63 25.17
N ALA A 401 3.11 1.22 24.10
CA ALA A 401 2.37 2.47 24.21
C ALA A 401 1.01 2.30 24.91
N ILE A 402 0.31 1.18 24.64
CA ILE A 402 -1.07 0.94 25.10
C ILE A 402 -1.19 0.12 26.40
N LYS A 403 -0.08 -0.35 26.98
CA LYS A 403 -0.06 -1.26 28.15
C LYS A 403 -0.85 -0.82 29.39
N ASP A 404 -1.06 0.49 29.56
CA ASP A 404 -1.81 1.06 30.69
C ASP A 404 -3.33 1.10 30.45
N PHE A 405 -3.81 0.68 29.27
CA PHE A 405 -5.24 0.65 28.91
C PHE A 405 -5.85 -0.76 29.04
N PRO A 406 -7.19 -0.88 29.17
CA PRO A 406 -7.85 -2.18 29.35
C PRO A 406 -7.70 -3.10 28.12
N LYS A 407 -6.99 -4.20 28.29
CA LYS A 407 -6.92 -5.27 27.28
C LYS A 407 -8.23 -6.09 27.29
N PRO A 408 -8.97 -6.20 26.17
CA PRO A 408 -10.18 -7.02 26.10
C PRO A 408 -9.87 -8.51 26.25
N SER A 409 -10.81 -9.29 26.82
CA SER A 409 -10.67 -10.74 26.93
C SER A 409 -10.71 -11.40 25.55
N GLU A 410 -10.09 -12.58 25.42
CA GLU A 410 -10.08 -13.34 24.16
C GLU A 410 -11.50 -13.70 23.67
N GLU A 411 -12.42 -13.95 24.60
CA GLU A 411 -13.84 -14.17 24.31
C GLU A 411 -14.51 -12.92 23.74
N LYS A 412 -14.24 -11.74 24.33
CA LYS A 412 -14.75 -10.45 23.83
C LYS A 412 -14.17 -10.12 22.45
N ILE A 413 -12.88 -10.36 22.23
CA ILE A 413 -12.23 -10.20 20.92
C ILE A 413 -12.91 -11.10 19.87
N LYS A 414 -13.10 -12.39 20.17
CA LYS A 414 -13.78 -13.33 19.26
C LYS A 414 -15.22 -12.89 18.96
N LEU A 415 -15.95 -12.38 19.96
CA LEU A 415 -17.31 -11.85 19.76
C LEU A 415 -17.32 -10.62 18.85
N ILE A 416 -16.36 -9.70 19.00
CA ILE A 416 -16.20 -8.51 18.14
C ILE A 416 -15.84 -8.91 16.70
N LEU A 417 -14.91 -9.86 16.52
CA LEU A 417 -14.48 -10.35 15.20
C LEU A 417 -15.56 -11.18 14.47
N ASN A 418 -16.61 -11.66 15.14
CA ASN A 418 -17.76 -12.31 14.49
C ASN A 418 -18.65 -11.34 13.68
N GLN A 419 -18.30 -10.05 13.59
CA GLN A 419 -18.92 -9.10 12.65
C GLN A 419 -18.75 -9.56 11.19
N SER A 420 -19.68 -9.15 10.31
CA SER A 420 -19.67 -9.55 8.90
C SER A 420 -18.44 -9.02 8.15
N ALA A 421 -17.53 -9.93 7.78
CA ALA A 421 -16.40 -9.67 6.90
C ALA A 421 -16.85 -9.42 5.45
N TRP A 422 -16.06 -8.61 4.71
CA TRP A 422 -16.14 -8.49 3.26
C TRP A 422 -15.21 -9.53 2.61
N THR A 423 -15.81 -10.49 1.91
CA THR A 423 -15.08 -11.53 1.17
C THR A 423 -14.98 -11.15 -0.31
N SER A 424 -13.77 -11.28 -0.87
CA SER A 424 -13.42 -10.69 -2.18
C SER A 424 -13.72 -11.58 -3.40
N GLN A 425 -14.19 -12.81 -3.21
CA GLN A 425 -14.39 -13.77 -4.31
C GLN A 425 -15.77 -14.45 -4.31
N SER A 426 -16.25 -14.74 -5.53
CA SER A 426 -17.60 -15.21 -5.84
C SER A 426 -17.83 -16.68 -5.47
N ASN A 427 -18.06 -16.95 -4.19
CA ASN A 427 -18.49 -18.27 -3.69
C ASN A 427 -19.62 -18.12 -2.65
N SER A 428 -20.77 -17.59 -3.05
CA SER A 428 -21.92 -17.36 -2.17
C SER A 428 -22.56 -18.64 -1.60
N LEU A 429 -22.38 -19.79 -2.27
CA LEU A 429 -22.71 -21.11 -1.72
C LEU A 429 -21.72 -21.58 -0.64
N ALA A 430 -20.53 -20.98 -0.57
CA ALA A 430 -19.55 -21.37 0.44
C ALA A 430 -19.83 -20.77 1.81
N SER A 431 -20.40 -19.57 2.01
CA SER A 431 -20.41 -18.94 3.35
C SER A 431 -21.14 -19.73 4.47
N CYS A 432 -22.08 -20.63 4.13
CA CYS A 432 -22.67 -21.61 5.05
C CYS A 432 -21.93 -22.96 5.11
N LEU A 433 -21.10 -23.28 4.12
CA LEU A 433 -20.26 -24.49 4.03
C LEU A 433 -18.79 -24.26 4.44
N SER A 434 -18.28 -23.03 4.49
CA SER A 434 -16.93 -22.67 4.96
C SER A 434 -16.77 -22.96 6.44
N ARG A 435 -17.85 -22.79 7.22
CA ARG A 435 -17.94 -23.23 8.62
C ARG A 435 -17.89 -24.77 8.79
N LEU A 436 -17.84 -25.51 7.68
CA LEU A 436 -17.71 -26.97 7.56
C LEU A 436 -16.55 -27.38 6.64
N SER A 437 -15.72 -26.45 6.15
CA SER A 437 -14.66 -26.69 5.17
C SER A 437 -13.37 -26.05 5.66
N GLY A 438 -12.51 -26.83 6.31
CA GLY A 438 -11.30 -26.36 6.99
C GLY A 438 -10.12 -25.98 6.10
N LYS A 439 -10.36 -25.44 4.90
CA LYS A 439 -9.31 -24.86 4.04
C LYS A 439 -9.21 -23.36 4.24
N SER A 440 -8.01 -22.79 4.03
CA SER A 440 -7.84 -21.34 3.89
C SER A 440 -8.77 -20.79 2.80
N GLU A 441 -9.23 -19.55 2.97
CA GLU A 441 -9.98 -18.79 1.96
C GLU A 441 -9.25 -18.72 0.60
N THR A 442 -7.92 -18.86 0.60
CA THR A 442 -7.07 -18.92 -0.61
C THR A 442 -7.09 -20.27 -1.33
N GLY A 443 -7.72 -21.30 -0.76
CA GLY A 443 -7.66 -22.69 -1.21
C GLY A 443 -6.30 -23.39 -1.02
N LYS A 444 -5.26 -22.66 -0.55
CA LYS A 444 -3.91 -23.16 -0.25
C LYS A 444 -3.83 -23.71 1.19
N THR A 445 -2.77 -24.47 1.47
CA THR A 445 -2.49 -25.08 2.78
C THR A 445 -1.24 -24.45 3.39
N GLY A 446 -1.30 -24.01 4.65
CA GLY A 446 -0.14 -23.53 5.41
C GLY A 446 0.75 -24.66 5.94
N LEU A 447 1.90 -24.30 6.54
CA LEU A 447 2.79 -25.22 7.25
C LEU A 447 2.95 -24.80 8.71
N ILE A 448 2.59 -25.69 9.63
CA ILE A 448 2.70 -25.45 11.07
C ILE A 448 4.17 -25.36 11.47
N ASN A 449 4.57 -24.24 12.08
CA ASN A 449 5.91 -24.05 12.63
C ASN A 449 6.14 -25.00 13.82
N LEU A 450 7.16 -25.85 13.73
CA LEU A 450 7.48 -26.86 14.75
C LEU A 450 8.47 -26.33 15.81
N GLY A 451 8.70 -25.01 15.83
CA GLY A 451 9.63 -24.30 16.70
C GLY A 451 10.87 -23.85 15.92
N ASN A 452 10.91 -22.57 15.54
CA ASN A 452 11.94 -21.95 14.70
C ASN A 452 12.14 -22.63 13.32
N THR A 453 11.09 -23.21 12.72
CA THR A 453 11.16 -23.92 11.43
C THR A 453 10.68 -23.11 10.21
N CYS A 454 10.45 -21.81 10.37
CA CYS A 454 9.95 -20.93 9.31
C CYS A 454 10.89 -20.84 8.07
N TYR A 455 12.21 -21.04 8.27
CA TYR A 455 13.19 -21.16 7.20
C TYR A 455 12.88 -22.31 6.24
N MET A 456 12.51 -23.49 6.78
CA MET A 456 12.08 -24.65 6.00
C MET A 456 10.71 -24.39 5.38
N ASN A 457 9.75 -23.89 6.16
CA ASN A 457 8.38 -23.71 5.69
C ASN A 457 8.32 -22.78 4.47
N SER A 458 9.08 -21.68 4.49
CA SER A 458 9.16 -20.72 3.37
C SER A 458 9.80 -21.32 2.12
N VAL A 459 10.89 -22.10 2.29
CA VAL A 459 11.55 -22.82 1.18
C VAL A 459 10.63 -23.88 0.56
N ILE A 460 9.90 -24.64 1.39
CA ILE A 460 9.01 -25.70 0.92
C ILE A 460 7.78 -25.12 0.20
N GLN A 461 7.22 -24.00 0.65
CA GLN A 461 6.13 -23.33 -0.07
C GLN A 461 6.62 -22.73 -1.41
N ALA A 462 7.82 -22.13 -1.45
CA ALA A 462 8.44 -21.67 -2.69
C ALA A 462 8.66 -22.81 -3.70
N LEU A 463 9.12 -23.99 -3.25
CA LEU A 463 9.28 -25.19 -4.08
C LEU A 463 7.95 -25.85 -4.47
N PHE A 464 6.93 -25.83 -3.61
CA PHE A 464 5.58 -26.36 -3.92
C PHE A 464 4.84 -25.51 -4.96
N MET A 465 5.11 -24.20 -4.97
CA MET A 465 4.56 -23.26 -5.97
C MET A 465 5.35 -23.24 -7.28
N ALA A 466 6.55 -23.84 -7.33
CA ALA A 466 7.23 -24.21 -8.57
C ALA A 466 6.47 -25.36 -9.26
N THR A 467 5.43 -24.99 -10.00
CA THR A 467 4.41 -25.87 -10.62
C THR A 467 4.96 -27.12 -11.28
N ASP A 468 5.98 -27.02 -12.11
CA ASP A 468 6.47 -28.18 -12.88
C ASP A 468 7.44 -29.07 -12.08
N PHE A 469 8.12 -28.54 -11.05
CA PHE A 469 8.80 -29.34 -10.04
C PHE A 469 7.79 -30.11 -9.18
N ARG A 470 6.73 -29.44 -8.69
CA ARG A 470 5.63 -30.10 -7.94
C ARG A 470 5.03 -31.25 -8.74
N ARG A 471 4.65 -31.02 -9.99
CA ARG A 471 4.07 -32.05 -10.88
C ARG A 471 5.00 -33.25 -11.04
N GLN A 472 6.28 -33.00 -11.32
CA GLN A 472 7.25 -34.09 -11.49
C GLN A 472 7.41 -34.88 -10.19
N VAL A 473 7.64 -34.23 -9.04
CA VAL A 473 7.70 -34.88 -7.72
C VAL A 473 6.44 -35.71 -7.42
N LEU A 474 5.24 -35.18 -7.69
CA LEU A 474 3.98 -35.92 -7.50
C LEU A 474 3.86 -37.13 -8.43
N SER A 475 4.40 -37.07 -9.65
CA SER A 475 4.37 -38.15 -10.64
C SER A 475 5.38 -39.29 -10.41
N LEU A 476 6.39 -39.12 -9.54
CA LEU A 476 7.41 -40.14 -9.30
C LEU A 476 6.83 -41.43 -8.72
N ASN A 477 7.20 -42.58 -9.29
CA ASN A 477 6.81 -43.88 -8.76
C ASN A 477 7.81 -44.36 -7.69
N LEU A 478 7.50 -44.09 -6.42
CA LEU A 478 8.39 -44.33 -5.27
C LEU A 478 7.90 -45.47 -4.37
N ASN A 479 7.24 -46.48 -4.95
CA ASN A 479 6.74 -47.65 -4.24
C ASN A 479 7.87 -48.38 -3.47
N GLY A 480 7.60 -48.86 -2.26
CA GLY A 480 8.55 -49.63 -1.43
C GLY A 480 9.73 -48.85 -0.81
N CYS A 481 10.21 -47.75 -1.40
CA CYS A 481 11.37 -47.01 -0.85
C CYS A 481 11.00 -46.11 0.36
N ASN A 482 12.02 -45.70 1.13
CA ASN A 482 11.95 -44.80 2.30
C ASN A 482 12.81 -43.53 2.09
N SER A 483 12.86 -43.04 0.84
CA SER A 483 13.71 -41.92 0.41
C SER A 483 13.25 -40.57 0.99
N LEU A 484 14.15 -39.59 0.97
CA LEU A 484 13.79 -38.19 1.24
C LEU A 484 12.82 -37.66 0.16
N MET A 485 13.04 -38.02 -1.10
CA MET A 485 12.14 -37.66 -2.20
C MET A 485 10.70 -38.17 -1.97
N LYS A 486 10.50 -39.38 -1.43
CA LYS A 486 9.16 -39.89 -1.11
C LYS A 486 8.49 -39.10 0.04
N LYS A 487 9.27 -38.61 1.00
CA LYS A 487 8.77 -37.77 2.10
C LYS A 487 8.38 -36.38 1.60
N LEU A 488 9.11 -35.85 0.60
CA LEU A 488 8.73 -34.63 -0.11
C LEU A 488 7.44 -34.82 -0.94
N GLN A 489 7.33 -35.92 -1.69
CA GLN A 489 6.13 -36.29 -2.44
C GLN A 489 4.91 -36.41 -1.52
N HIS A 490 5.06 -37.05 -0.36
CA HIS A 490 4.00 -37.12 0.65
C HIS A 490 3.59 -35.73 1.15
N LEU A 491 4.57 -34.87 1.48
CA LEU A 491 4.31 -33.49 1.92
C LEU A 491 3.58 -32.65 0.86
N PHE A 492 4.01 -32.72 -0.40
CA PHE A 492 3.35 -32.03 -1.52
C PHE A 492 1.93 -32.57 -1.78
N ALA A 493 1.72 -33.89 -1.70
CA ALA A 493 0.39 -34.48 -1.86
C ALA A 493 -0.57 -34.03 -0.73
N PHE A 494 -0.08 -33.90 0.49
CA PHE A 494 -0.84 -33.32 1.60
C PHE A 494 -1.12 -31.83 1.40
N LEU A 495 -0.13 -31.02 1.00
CA LEU A 495 -0.33 -29.58 0.72
C LEU A 495 -1.39 -29.31 -0.37
N ALA A 496 -1.51 -30.19 -1.37
CA ALA A 496 -2.52 -30.07 -2.42
C ALA A 496 -3.94 -30.54 -1.98
N HIS A 497 -4.05 -31.62 -1.19
CA HIS A 497 -5.32 -32.34 -0.99
C HIS A 497 -5.80 -32.53 0.46
N THR A 498 -5.06 -32.07 1.48
CA THR A 498 -5.61 -32.03 2.86
C THR A 498 -6.79 -31.06 2.95
N GLN A 499 -7.69 -31.30 3.90
CA GLN A 499 -8.79 -30.39 4.26
C GLN A 499 -8.50 -29.60 5.55
N ARG A 500 -7.23 -29.60 6.02
CA ARG A 500 -6.73 -28.78 7.13
C ARG A 500 -6.22 -27.44 6.62
N GLU A 501 -6.34 -26.39 7.43
CA GLU A 501 -5.85 -25.04 7.10
C GLU A 501 -4.32 -25.02 6.97
N ALA A 502 -3.65 -25.79 7.83
CA ALA A 502 -2.21 -25.98 7.81
C ALA A 502 -1.82 -27.43 8.15
N TYR A 503 -0.74 -27.91 7.53
CA TYR A 503 -0.19 -29.25 7.74
C TYR A 503 1.07 -29.20 8.62
N ALA A 504 1.34 -30.26 9.39
CA ALA A 504 2.52 -30.36 10.26
C ALA A 504 3.61 -31.25 9.61
N PRO A 505 4.69 -30.70 9.03
CA PRO A 505 5.66 -31.44 8.21
C PRO A 505 6.65 -32.31 9.01
N ARG A 506 6.26 -32.88 10.16
CA ARG A 506 7.15 -33.54 11.14
C ARG A 506 8.06 -34.60 10.52
N ILE A 507 7.48 -35.56 9.78
CA ILE A 507 8.18 -36.67 9.13
C ILE A 507 9.24 -36.16 8.12
N PHE A 508 8.94 -35.06 7.45
CA PHE A 508 9.84 -34.46 6.48
C PHE A 508 10.90 -33.58 7.14
N PHE A 509 10.57 -32.83 8.20
CA PHE A 509 11.53 -32.06 9.00
C PHE A 509 12.61 -32.96 9.62
N GLU A 510 12.20 -34.05 10.28
CA GLU A 510 13.11 -35.03 10.88
C GLU A 510 14.02 -35.69 9.84
N ALA A 511 13.52 -35.90 8.61
CA ALA A 511 14.30 -36.49 7.53
C ALA A 511 15.22 -35.49 6.80
N SER A 512 14.79 -34.24 6.58
CA SER A 512 15.46 -33.24 5.73
C SER A 512 16.45 -32.33 6.45
N ARG A 513 16.40 -32.22 7.78
CA ARG A 513 17.30 -31.34 8.56
C ARG A 513 18.79 -31.67 8.31
N PRO A 514 19.65 -30.67 8.03
CA PRO A 514 21.10 -30.84 7.99
C PRO A 514 21.65 -31.40 9.32
N PRO A 515 22.64 -32.31 9.30
CA PRO A 515 23.18 -32.91 10.52
C PRO A 515 23.60 -31.89 11.59
N TRP A 516 24.23 -30.80 11.16
CA TRP A 516 24.77 -29.72 12.00
C TRP A 516 23.74 -28.69 12.48
N PHE A 517 22.49 -28.71 11.99
CA PHE A 517 21.44 -27.77 12.43
C PHE A 517 20.87 -28.18 13.79
N THR A 518 21.14 -27.40 14.84
CA THR A 518 20.60 -27.65 16.19
C THR A 518 19.06 -27.58 16.20
N PRO A 519 18.33 -28.63 16.63
CA PRO A 519 16.87 -28.60 16.68
C PRO A 519 16.33 -27.43 17.53
N ARG A 520 15.27 -26.78 17.03
CA ARG A 520 14.63 -25.58 17.63
C ARG A 520 15.49 -24.30 17.67
N SER A 521 16.67 -24.27 17.05
CA SER A 521 17.38 -23.02 16.76
C SER A 521 16.90 -22.40 15.43
N GLN A 522 17.11 -21.08 15.26
CA GLN A 522 16.92 -20.40 13.97
C GLN A 522 18.11 -20.72 13.04
N GLN A 523 17.86 -20.73 11.73
CA GLN A 523 18.81 -21.23 10.71
C GLN A 523 18.66 -20.47 9.39
N ASP A 524 19.67 -20.54 8.53
CA ASP A 524 19.68 -19.91 7.21
C ASP A 524 18.82 -20.71 6.20
N CYS A 525 17.87 -20.04 5.54
CA CYS A 525 16.97 -20.73 4.60
C CYS A 525 17.66 -21.10 3.28
N SER A 526 18.72 -20.38 2.87
CA SER A 526 19.48 -20.69 1.64
C SER A 526 20.39 -21.90 1.87
N GLU A 527 20.98 -22.03 3.06
CA GLU A 527 21.76 -23.20 3.46
C GLU A 527 20.88 -24.46 3.52
N TYR A 528 19.69 -24.36 4.12
CA TYR A 528 18.70 -25.43 4.09
C TYR A 528 18.29 -25.83 2.67
N LEU A 529 18.04 -24.86 1.79
CA LEU A 529 17.67 -25.08 0.40
C LEU A 529 18.78 -25.82 -0.37
N ARG A 530 20.05 -25.39 -0.25
CA ARG A 530 21.18 -26.06 -0.89
C ARG A 530 21.33 -27.50 -0.42
N PHE A 531 21.33 -27.73 0.90
CA PHE A 531 21.41 -29.08 1.47
C PHE A 531 20.24 -29.98 1.02
N LEU A 532 19.03 -29.43 0.92
CA LEU A 532 17.87 -30.17 0.45
C LEU A 532 18.01 -30.58 -1.03
N LEU A 533 18.40 -29.65 -1.91
CA LEU A 533 18.58 -29.93 -3.34
C LEU A 533 19.72 -30.92 -3.60
N ASP A 534 20.89 -30.70 -2.97
CA ASP A 534 22.06 -31.58 -3.05
C ASP A 534 21.73 -33.02 -2.62
N ARG A 535 21.09 -33.16 -1.46
CA ARG A 535 20.71 -34.47 -0.93
C ARG A 535 19.64 -35.19 -1.74
N LEU A 536 18.74 -34.44 -2.40
CA LEU A 536 17.78 -35.02 -3.35
C LEU A 536 18.47 -35.44 -4.67
N HIS A 537 19.47 -34.69 -5.15
CA HIS A 537 20.28 -35.07 -6.31
C HIS A 537 21.08 -36.35 -6.04
N GLU A 538 21.85 -36.40 -4.96
CA GLU A 538 22.70 -37.56 -4.63
C GLU A 538 21.86 -38.82 -4.32
N GLU A 539 20.73 -38.70 -3.61
CA GLU A 539 19.84 -39.85 -3.36
C GLU A 539 19.27 -40.42 -4.67
N GLU A 540 18.84 -39.58 -5.62
CA GLU A 540 18.34 -40.03 -6.93
C GLU A 540 19.46 -40.67 -7.78
N LYS A 541 20.64 -40.05 -7.78
CA LYS A 541 21.85 -40.50 -8.49
C LYS A 541 22.33 -41.88 -8.02
N ILE A 542 22.40 -42.09 -6.70
CA ILE A 542 22.75 -43.38 -6.10
C ILE A 542 21.72 -44.45 -6.48
N LEU A 543 20.42 -44.14 -6.43
CA LEU A 543 19.36 -45.08 -6.83
C LEU A 543 19.43 -45.45 -8.32
N ARG A 544 19.75 -44.49 -9.20
CA ARG A 544 19.98 -44.73 -10.63
C ARG A 544 21.18 -45.67 -10.85
N VAL A 545 22.34 -45.38 -10.25
CA VAL A 545 23.56 -46.22 -10.36
C VAL A 545 23.31 -47.65 -9.88
N GLN A 546 22.59 -47.83 -8.76
CA GLN A 546 22.21 -49.15 -8.25
C GLN A 546 21.24 -49.90 -9.18
N SER A 547 20.37 -49.18 -9.91
CA SER A 547 19.46 -49.80 -10.89
C SER A 547 20.19 -50.26 -12.17
N SER A 548 21.19 -49.51 -12.64
CA SER A 548 22.03 -49.91 -13.78
C SER A 548 22.89 -51.14 -13.48
N HIS A 549 23.51 -51.25 -12.30
CA HIS A 549 24.30 -52.43 -11.95
C HIS A 549 23.45 -53.71 -11.90
N LYS A 550 22.23 -53.65 -11.34
CA LYS A 550 21.31 -54.79 -11.32
C LYS A 550 20.81 -55.25 -12.69
N ALA A 551 20.90 -54.41 -13.72
CA ALA A 551 20.62 -54.81 -15.09
C ALA A 551 21.78 -55.60 -15.72
N SER A 552 23.03 -55.32 -15.32
CA SER A 552 24.24 -56.00 -15.81
C SER A 552 24.47 -57.37 -15.17
N GLU A 553 24.23 -57.51 -13.86
CA GLU A 553 24.47 -58.78 -13.12
C GLU A 553 23.61 -59.96 -13.59
N ILE A 554 22.57 -59.73 -14.40
CA ILE A 554 21.66 -60.76 -14.91
C ILE A 554 22.21 -61.45 -16.18
N LEU A 555 23.27 -60.92 -16.80
CA LEU A 555 23.77 -61.35 -18.12
C LEU A 555 25.12 -62.09 -18.12
N GLU A 556 25.79 -62.25 -16.97
CA GLU A 556 27.05 -63.01 -16.84
C GLU A 556 26.93 -64.17 -15.83
N CYS A 557 26.24 -65.25 -16.19
CA CYS A 557 26.30 -66.50 -15.43
C CYS A 557 26.09 -67.77 -16.29
N SER A 558 26.83 -67.89 -17.40
CA SER A 558 26.87 -69.14 -18.17
C SER A 558 28.16 -69.32 -19.00
N GLU A 559 29.31 -69.52 -18.36
CA GLU A 559 30.22 -70.64 -18.64
C GLU A 559 31.39 -70.72 -17.63
N THR A 560 32.28 -71.70 -17.75
CA THR A 560 33.05 -72.26 -16.63
C THR A 560 34.57 -72.07 -16.69
N SER A 561 35.12 -71.68 -15.52
CA SER A 561 36.39 -72.16 -14.93
C SER A 561 37.77 -71.64 -15.41
N LEU A 562 38.64 -71.49 -14.39
CA LEU A 562 40.12 -71.49 -14.37
C LEU A 562 40.94 -70.20 -14.60
N GLN A 563 41.96 -70.09 -13.72
CA GLN A 563 43.24 -69.36 -13.79
C GLN A 563 43.33 -67.81 -13.65
N GLU A 564 43.46 -67.39 -12.39
CA GLU A 564 44.67 -66.74 -11.81
C GLU A 564 45.34 -65.48 -12.44
N VAL A 565 45.44 -64.45 -11.58
CA VAL A 565 46.63 -63.59 -11.31
C VAL A 565 46.82 -62.27 -12.10
N THR A 566 47.24 -61.24 -11.34
CA THR A 566 47.84 -59.92 -11.67
C THR A 566 47.02 -58.71 -12.21
N SER A 567 47.01 -57.66 -11.37
CA SER A 567 47.47 -56.27 -11.67
C SER A 567 46.63 -55.25 -12.47
N LYS A 568 46.04 -54.32 -11.69
CA LYS A 568 46.16 -52.84 -11.78
C LYS A 568 45.76 -52.04 -13.05
N ALA A 569 45.20 -50.86 -12.75
CA ALA A 569 45.22 -49.62 -13.53
C ALA A 569 44.36 -49.53 -14.82
N ALA A 570 43.05 -49.39 -14.62
CA ALA A 570 42.19 -48.79 -15.63
C ALA A 570 42.40 -47.26 -15.68
N VAL A 571 43.01 -46.77 -16.76
CA VAL A 571 42.84 -45.37 -17.21
C VAL A 571 41.71 -45.39 -18.23
N LEU A 572 40.60 -44.70 -17.93
CA LEU A 572 39.50 -44.53 -18.87
C LEU A 572 39.41 -43.06 -19.27
N THR A 573 39.76 -42.78 -20.51
CA THR A 573 39.48 -41.51 -21.19
C THR A 573 38.00 -41.45 -21.55
N GLU A 574 37.26 -40.49 -20.97
CA GLU A 574 35.87 -40.25 -21.34
C GLU A 574 35.78 -39.55 -22.72
N THR A 575 35.28 -40.24 -23.72
CA THR A 575 34.75 -39.61 -24.93
C THR A 575 33.31 -39.16 -24.70
N PRO A 576 32.94 -37.91 -25.02
CA PRO A 576 31.61 -37.37 -24.71
C PRO A 576 30.54 -37.92 -25.66
N CYS A 577 29.58 -38.67 -25.11
CA CYS A 577 28.39 -39.15 -25.81
C CYS A 577 27.13 -38.43 -25.29
N THR A 578 26.13 -38.25 -26.15
CA THR A 578 24.95 -37.44 -25.86
C THR A 578 23.79 -38.25 -25.27
N SER A 579 23.34 -37.93 -24.05
CA SER A 579 22.00 -38.32 -23.60
C SER A 579 21.40 -37.29 -22.63
N ASP A 580 20.13 -36.92 -22.84
CA ASP A 580 19.36 -36.10 -21.89
C ASP A 580 18.59 -36.99 -20.87
N SER A 581 18.83 -38.30 -20.92
CA SER A 581 18.29 -39.30 -19.98
C SER A 581 19.02 -39.33 -18.63
N GLU A 582 20.32 -39.02 -18.61
CA GLU A 582 21.19 -39.22 -17.44
C GLU A 582 20.93 -38.26 -16.27
N LYS A 583 20.55 -37.01 -16.55
CA LYS A 583 20.33 -35.96 -15.54
C LYS A 583 19.23 -36.31 -14.51
N THR A 584 19.47 -36.00 -13.23
CA THR A 584 18.48 -36.11 -12.13
C THR A 584 17.37 -35.06 -12.23
N LEU A 585 16.28 -35.23 -11.47
CA LEU A 585 15.19 -34.24 -11.41
C LEU A 585 15.70 -32.85 -10.98
N ILE A 586 16.64 -32.82 -10.02
CA ILE A 586 17.22 -31.58 -9.50
C ILE A 586 18.07 -30.89 -10.58
N GLU A 587 18.88 -31.64 -11.33
CA GLU A 587 19.65 -31.09 -12.45
C GLU A 587 18.76 -30.57 -13.57
N LYS A 588 17.66 -31.27 -13.89
CA LYS A 588 16.72 -30.85 -14.95
C LYS A 588 15.94 -29.58 -14.58
N MET A 589 15.61 -29.40 -13.30
CA MET A 589 14.79 -28.26 -12.85
C MET A 589 15.62 -27.05 -12.42
N PHE A 590 16.73 -27.26 -11.69
CA PHE A 590 17.50 -26.19 -11.05
C PHE A 590 18.97 -26.14 -11.51
N GLY A 591 19.45 -27.14 -12.24
CA GLY A 591 20.85 -27.24 -12.66
C GLY A 591 21.19 -26.31 -13.83
N GLY A 592 22.16 -25.42 -13.62
CA GLY A 592 22.82 -24.65 -14.67
C GLY A 592 24.32 -24.94 -14.75
N LYS A 593 25.01 -24.42 -15.77
CA LYS A 593 26.47 -24.47 -15.89
C LYS A 593 27.09 -23.10 -16.11
N LEU A 594 28.13 -22.81 -15.33
CA LEU A 594 28.96 -21.62 -15.40
C LEU A 594 30.33 -21.99 -15.98
N ARG A 595 30.84 -21.20 -16.92
CA ARG A 595 32.21 -21.29 -17.43
C ARG A 595 33.03 -20.12 -16.90
N THR A 596 34.07 -20.43 -16.15
CA THR A 596 35.08 -19.46 -15.70
C THR A 596 36.28 -19.54 -16.64
N HIS A 597 36.72 -18.40 -17.17
CA HIS A 597 37.82 -18.28 -18.11
C HIS A 597 38.88 -17.32 -17.53
N ILE A 598 40.14 -17.73 -17.49
CA ILE A 598 41.26 -16.93 -16.95
C ILE A 598 42.31 -16.75 -18.05
N CYS A 599 42.48 -15.52 -18.54
CA CYS A 599 43.47 -15.15 -19.55
C CYS A 599 44.68 -14.49 -18.89
N CYS A 600 45.88 -15.08 -19.05
CA CYS A 600 47.12 -14.46 -18.58
C CYS A 600 47.48 -13.25 -19.45
N LEU A 601 47.60 -12.05 -18.87
CA LEU A 601 47.82 -10.82 -19.64
C LEU A 601 49.21 -10.72 -20.27
N ASN A 602 50.19 -11.49 -19.74
CA ASN A 602 51.55 -11.55 -20.25
C ASN A 602 51.65 -12.44 -21.52
N CYS A 603 51.36 -13.73 -21.40
CA CYS A 603 51.53 -14.70 -22.50
C CYS A 603 50.26 -15.02 -23.29
N ARG A 604 49.11 -14.44 -22.92
CA ARG A 604 47.78 -14.70 -23.50
C ARG A 604 47.30 -16.15 -23.45
N SER A 605 47.92 -17.01 -22.63
CA SER A 605 47.41 -18.36 -22.37
C SER A 605 46.10 -18.31 -21.60
N THR A 606 45.09 -19.04 -22.07
CA THR A 606 43.76 -19.10 -21.47
C THR A 606 43.51 -20.41 -20.74
N SER A 607 43.20 -20.35 -19.45
CA SER A 607 42.64 -21.47 -18.68
C SER A 607 41.12 -21.39 -18.69
N GLN A 608 40.44 -22.54 -18.73
CA GLN A 608 38.98 -22.61 -18.62
C GLN A 608 38.55 -23.71 -17.65
N LYS A 609 37.50 -23.45 -16.86
CA LYS A 609 36.84 -24.39 -15.97
C LYS A 609 35.33 -24.28 -16.14
N VAL A 610 34.63 -25.40 -16.18
CA VAL A 610 33.16 -25.44 -16.18
C VAL A 610 32.70 -26.03 -14.85
N GLU A 611 31.73 -25.39 -14.22
CA GLU A 611 31.18 -25.74 -12.92
C GLU A 611 29.65 -25.78 -13.01
N ALA A 612 29.02 -26.72 -12.30
CA ALA A 612 27.56 -26.79 -12.20
C ALA A 612 27.08 -25.94 -11.01
N PHE A 613 25.89 -25.35 -11.11
CA PHE A 613 25.26 -24.59 -10.03
C PHE A 613 23.77 -24.91 -9.90
N THR A 614 23.22 -24.70 -8.69
CA THR A 614 21.78 -24.77 -8.40
C THR A 614 21.22 -23.43 -7.91
N ASP A 615 22.04 -22.58 -7.29
CA ASP A 615 21.76 -21.16 -7.07
C ASP A 615 22.92 -20.26 -7.50
N LEU A 616 22.62 -19.00 -7.84
CA LEU A 616 23.63 -17.95 -7.96
C LEU A 616 23.60 -17.08 -6.71
N SER A 617 24.72 -17.05 -5.99
CA SER A 617 24.89 -16.25 -4.78
C SER A 617 25.43 -14.85 -5.14
N LEU A 618 24.52 -13.88 -5.22
CA LEU A 618 24.78 -12.52 -5.69
C LEU A 618 25.33 -11.64 -4.56
N ALA A 619 26.57 -11.18 -4.71
CA ALA A 619 27.23 -10.28 -3.78
C ALA A 619 26.83 -8.81 -4.02
N PHE A 620 26.78 -8.02 -2.96
CA PHE A 620 26.64 -6.57 -3.04
C PHE A 620 27.99 -5.94 -3.45
N CYS A 621 27.96 -4.92 -4.31
CA CYS A 621 29.15 -4.20 -4.73
C CYS A 621 29.72 -3.37 -3.55
N PRO A 622 31.04 -3.40 -3.28
CA PRO A 622 31.64 -2.56 -2.23
C PRO A 622 31.57 -1.08 -2.61
N SER A 623 31.15 -0.25 -1.65
CA SER A 623 30.87 1.19 -1.81
C SER A 623 32.14 2.08 -1.93
N SER A 624 33.16 1.59 -2.62
CA SER A 624 34.48 2.21 -2.81
C SER A 624 34.97 2.19 -4.27
N LEU A 625 34.18 1.67 -5.21
CA LEU A 625 34.58 1.44 -6.62
C LEU A 625 34.07 2.51 -7.63
N GLU A 626 33.50 3.62 -7.17
CA GLU A 626 32.94 4.69 -8.02
C GLU A 626 33.97 5.44 -8.91
N ASN A 627 35.27 5.22 -8.72
CA ASN A 627 36.38 5.97 -9.35
C ASN A 627 37.21 5.15 -10.37
N MET A 628 36.56 4.37 -11.24
CA MET A 628 37.18 3.80 -12.44
C MET A 628 36.27 3.89 -13.67
N SER A 629 36.09 5.11 -14.18
CA SER A 629 35.63 5.34 -15.56
C SER A 629 36.84 5.32 -16.51
N PHE A 630 36.78 4.48 -17.54
CA PHE A 630 37.81 4.44 -18.59
C PHE A 630 37.75 5.74 -19.42
N GLN A 631 38.88 6.43 -19.56
CA GLN A 631 39.06 7.50 -20.54
C GLN A 631 40.05 7.04 -21.62
N ASP A 632 39.65 7.19 -22.88
CA ASP A 632 40.50 6.88 -24.04
C ASP A 632 41.70 7.83 -24.16
N THR A 633 42.77 7.33 -24.79
CA THR A 633 44.07 7.99 -24.83
C THR A 633 44.18 9.07 -25.91
N ALA A 634 44.65 10.27 -25.53
CA ALA A 634 45.16 11.24 -26.49
C ALA A 634 46.20 12.22 -25.89
N SER A 635 47.29 12.43 -26.63
CA SER A 635 48.29 13.50 -26.52
C SER A 635 49.30 13.51 -25.35
N SER A 636 50.53 13.92 -25.71
CA SER A 636 51.72 14.23 -24.90
C SER A 636 52.76 14.90 -25.85
N PRO A 637 53.97 15.33 -25.46
CA PRO A 637 54.51 15.66 -24.12
C PRO A 637 55.23 17.05 -24.08
N SER A 638 55.48 17.61 -22.88
CA SER A 638 56.64 18.48 -22.50
C SER A 638 56.39 19.26 -21.19
N ALA A 639 57.38 19.66 -20.37
CA ALA A 639 58.74 19.15 -20.10
C ALA A 639 59.33 19.86 -18.85
N GLN A 640 60.11 19.15 -18.01
CA GLN A 640 61.03 19.65 -16.94
C GLN A 640 60.37 20.42 -15.76
N ASP A 641 60.79 20.33 -14.49
CA ASP A 641 61.73 19.44 -13.74
C ASP A 641 61.26 19.39 -12.25
N GLY A 642 61.86 18.72 -11.26
CA GLY A 642 63.16 18.03 -11.15
C GLY A 642 63.33 17.29 -9.80
N GLY A 643 64.54 17.22 -9.23
CA GLY A 643 64.87 16.50 -7.97
C GLY A 643 64.73 17.32 -6.67
N LEU A 644 64.97 16.77 -5.46
CA LEU A 644 65.56 15.46 -5.08
C LEU A 644 65.03 14.96 -3.70
N MET A 645 65.45 13.78 -3.21
CA MET A 645 64.92 13.09 -2.00
C MET A 645 65.97 12.87 -0.86
N GLN A 646 65.52 12.23 0.26
CA GLN A 646 66.29 11.58 1.36
C GLN A 646 66.91 12.52 2.43
N ALA A 647 67.14 12.16 3.70
CA ALA A 647 66.99 10.92 4.52
C ALA A 647 67.05 11.26 6.06
N THR A 648 66.91 10.39 7.09
CA THR A 648 66.19 9.11 7.39
C THR A 648 66.59 8.58 8.80
N ILE A 649 65.65 8.05 9.64
CA ILE A 649 65.89 7.25 10.91
C ILE A 649 66.48 8.06 12.12
N PRO A 650 66.38 7.68 13.45
CA PRO A 650 66.03 6.40 14.12
C PRO A 650 64.96 6.42 15.27
N SER A 651 64.76 5.24 15.89
CA SER A 651 64.08 4.89 17.17
C SER A 651 65.01 3.94 17.99
N PRO A 652 64.70 3.35 19.18
CA PRO A 652 63.46 3.24 20.02
C PRO A 652 63.69 3.79 21.47
N SER A 653 63.35 3.24 22.68
CA SER A 653 62.78 1.96 23.21
C SER A 653 62.40 2.05 24.73
N GLU A 654 61.81 0.95 25.26
CA GLU A 654 61.68 0.50 26.68
C GLU A 654 60.36 0.75 27.49
N GLU A 655 60.07 -0.19 28.41
CA GLU A 655 58.80 -0.45 29.15
C GLU A 655 59.19 -1.00 30.59
N PRO A 656 58.55 -1.97 31.34
CA PRO A 656 57.29 -2.74 31.20
C PRO A 656 56.42 -2.89 32.50
N VAL A 657 55.44 -3.83 32.48
CA VAL A 657 54.99 -4.70 33.62
C VAL A 657 54.01 -4.12 34.70
N VAL A 658 52.92 -4.77 35.20
CA VAL A 658 52.19 -6.03 34.82
C VAL A 658 50.84 -6.31 35.59
N TYR A 659 49.99 -7.22 35.06
CA TYR A 659 48.90 -8.08 35.65
C TYR A 659 47.46 -7.58 35.99
N ASN A 660 46.56 -8.59 36.13
CA ASN A 660 45.08 -8.66 36.06
C ASN A 660 44.52 -9.50 37.27
N PRO A 661 43.28 -10.07 37.30
CA PRO A 661 41.88 -9.54 37.24
C PRO A 661 40.98 -10.13 38.40
N THR A 662 39.65 -10.27 38.17
CA THR A 662 38.58 -11.12 38.83
C THR A 662 37.53 -10.43 39.72
N THR A 663 36.34 -10.98 40.08
CA THR A 663 35.26 -11.77 39.40
C THR A 663 34.04 -11.93 40.38
N ALA A 664 32.80 -12.13 39.88
CA ALA A 664 31.58 -12.60 40.59
C ALA A 664 30.91 -11.65 41.64
N ALA A 665 29.67 -11.85 42.12
CA ALA A 665 28.42 -12.41 41.54
C ALA A 665 27.20 -12.11 42.46
N PHE A 666 25.98 -12.29 41.94
CA PHE A 666 24.65 -12.39 42.60
C PHE A 666 24.53 -12.42 44.14
N ILE A 667 23.57 -11.65 44.68
CA ILE A 667 22.33 -12.17 45.36
C ILE A 667 21.34 -11.00 45.66
N CYS A 668 20.07 -11.33 45.87
CA CYS A 668 18.95 -10.40 46.17
C CYS A 668 18.53 -10.54 47.65
N ASP A 669 18.09 -9.45 48.32
CA ASP A 669 16.73 -9.40 48.93
C ASP A 669 16.37 -8.14 49.78
N SER A 670 15.35 -7.43 49.28
CA SER A 670 14.07 -7.17 49.99
C SER A 670 13.89 -6.11 51.11
N VAL A 671 12.60 -5.69 51.23
CA VAL A 671 11.87 -5.19 52.43
C VAL A 671 11.99 -3.72 52.89
N VAL A 672 10.98 -2.93 52.46
CA VAL A 672 10.07 -2.05 53.25
C VAL A 672 10.65 -0.97 54.20
N ASN A 673 10.30 0.31 53.94
CA ASN A 673 9.48 1.05 54.92
C ASN A 673 8.62 2.21 54.35
N GLU A 674 7.68 2.68 55.16
CA GLU A 674 6.42 3.33 54.79
C GLU A 674 6.32 4.87 54.95
N ARG A 675 5.64 5.50 53.97
CA ARG A 675 4.44 6.38 54.14
C ARG A 675 4.55 7.81 54.76
N THR A 676 3.67 8.69 54.24
CA THR A 676 2.89 9.78 54.92
C THR A 676 3.30 11.28 54.79
N ILE A 677 2.62 11.98 53.87
CA ILE A 677 1.91 13.30 53.96
C ILE A 677 2.57 14.52 54.65
N GLY A 678 2.55 15.67 53.94
CA GLY A 678 2.60 17.02 54.53
C GLY A 678 2.41 18.14 53.50
N SER A 679 1.35 18.95 53.62
CA SER A 679 1.00 20.08 52.72
C SER A 679 0.49 21.30 53.54
N PRO A 680 0.20 22.48 52.94
CA PRO A 680 0.84 23.78 53.23
C PRO A 680 0.00 24.67 54.20
N PRO A 681 0.15 26.02 54.24
CA PRO A 681 -0.48 26.90 53.24
C PRO A 681 0.24 28.26 52.98
N ASP A 682 -0.51 29.21 52.39
CA ASP A 682 -0.33 30.68 52.28
C ASP A 682 0.85 31.21 51.42
N GLU A 683 0.68 31.79 50.22
CA GLU A 683 -0.19 32.88 49.69
C GLU A 683 0.53 34.24 49.60
N PHE A 684 0.69 34.76 48.37
CA PHE A 684 0.70 36.20 48.06
C PHE A 684 0.35 36.44 46.57
N TYR A 685 -0.14 37.64 46.24
CA TYR A 685 -0.95 37.91 45.04
C TYR A 685 -0.18 38.38 43.78
N CYS A 686 -0.62 37.85 42.63
CA CYS A 686 -0.91 38.52 41.34
C CYS A 686 -0.03 39.66 40.78
N SER A 687 0.52 39.38 39.58
CA SER A 687 0.25 40.08 38.30
C SER A 687 1.35 40.85 37.55
N GLU A 688 1.45 40.46 36.27
CA GLU A 688 1.59 41.28 35.05
C GLU A 688 2.95 41.62 34.38
N ASN A 689 2.89 41.52 33.04
CA ASN A 689 3.68 42.16 31.97
C ASN A 689 5.09 41.65 31.61
N THR A 690 5.15 40.95 30.47
CA THR A 690 6.36 40.38 29.85
C THR A 690 6.89 41.24 28.69
N SER A 691 8.07 41.83 28.87
CA SER A 691 9.06 42.20 27.83
C SER A 691 10.40 42.42 28.56
N VAL A 692 11.62 42.29 28.03
CA VAL A 692 12.22 42.29 26.67
C VAL A 692 13.46 41.33 26.74
N PRO A 693 14.48 41.33 25.86
CA PRO A 693 14.59 41.52 24.41
C PRO A 693 15.26 40.31 23.70
N ASN A 694 15.53 40.41 22.39
CA ASN A 694 16.48 39.54 21.69
C ASN A 694 17.93 39.83 22.13
N GLU A 695 18.72 38.80 22.44
CA GLU A 695 19.82 38.40 21.54
C GLU A 695 20.36 36.98 21.82
N SER A 696 21.08 36.43 20.84
CA SER A 696 21.46 35.01 20.76
C SER A 696 22.65 34.59 21.62
N ASN A 697 22.66 33.33 22.11
CA ASN A 697 23.76 32.38 21.83
C ASN A 697 23.45 30.91 22.24
N LYS A 698 23.75 29.98 21.32
CA LYS A 698 24.22 28.59 21.53
C LYS A 698 23.47 27.66 22.51
N ILE A 699 22.70 26.72 21.95
CA ILE A 699 22.55 25.36 22.48
C ILE A 699 23.28 24.38 21.54
N LEU A 700 23.86 23.31 22.09
CA LEU A 700 24.80 22.43 21.42
C LEU A 700 24.10 21.41 20.50
N VAL A 701 24.17 21.63 19.18
CA VAL A 701 23.75 20.63 18.18
C VAL A 701 24.79 19.51 18.12
N ASN A 702 24.42 18.30 18.52
CA ASN A 702 25.22 17.11 18.24
C ASN A 702 25.27 16.89 16.73
N LYS A 703 26.49 16.81 16.17
CA LYS A 703 26.70 16.81 14.71
C LYS A 703 26.06 15.57 14.06
N GLY A 704 25.25 15.82 13.03
CA GLY A 704 24.75 14.76 12.16
C GLY A 704 25.87 14.11 11.34
N VAL A 705 25.64 12.87 10.92
CA VAL A 705 26.45 12.20 9.89
C VAL A 705 26.30 12.97 8.56
N PRO A 706 27.37 13.17 7.76
CA PRO A 706 27.27 13.97 6.53
C PRO A 706 26.32 13.35 5.50
N GLN A 707 25.25 14.09 5.18
CA GLN A 707 24.32 13.75 4.11
C GLN A 707 24.99 14.05 2.75
N LYS A 708 25.45 13.00 2.04
CA LYS A 708 25.88 13.15 0.64
C LYS A 708 24.65 13.46 -0.23
N THR A 709 24.70 14.57 -0.95
CA THR A 709 23.78 14.86 -2.06
C THR A 709 24.33 14.27 -3.36
N GLY A 710 24.03 13.00 -3.60
CA GLY A 710 24.23 12.31 -4.88
C GLY A 710 22.98 11.49 -5.20
N GLY A 711 22.65 11.33 -6.48
CA GLY A 711 21.47 10.57 -6.89
C GLY A 711 21.72 9.06 -6.83
N GLU A 712 21.68 8.47 -5.64
CA GLU A 712 21.83 7.02 -5.46
C GLU A 712 20.64 6.27 -6.08
N THR A 713 20.85 5.69 -7.26
CA THR A 713 19.91 4.76 -7.89
C THR A 713 19.83 3.47 -7.07
N THR A 714 18.65 3.09 -6.61
CA THR A 714 18.45 1.83 -5.87
C THR A 714 18.87 0.63 -6.74
N PRO A 715 19.83 -0.21 -6.30
CA PRO A 715 20.34 -1.31 -7.12
C PRO A 715 19.25 -2.34 -7.42
N SER A 716 19.28 -2.94 -8.61
CA SER A 716 18.37 -4.01 -9.00
C SER A 716 19.01 -5.40 -8.88
N VAL A 717 18.17 -6.44 -8.90
CA VAL A 717 18.65 -7.83 -9.07
C VAL A 717 19.48 -7.99 -10.34
N THR A 718 19.15 -7.26 -11.41
CA THR A 718 19.89 -7.25 -12.68
C THR A 718 21.29 -6.66 -12.50
N ASP A 719 21.46 -5.61 -11.70
CA ASP A 719 22.78 -5.01 -11.43
C ASP A 719 23.66 -5.95 -10.59
N LEU A 720 23.09 -6.63 -9.60
CA LEU A 720 23.80 -7.63 -8.80
C LEU A 720 24.20 -8.86 -9.64
N LEU A 721 23.36 -9.25 -10.62
CA LEU A 721 23.68 -10.32 -11.58
C LEU A 721 24.76 -9.89 -12.58
N ASN A 722 24.71 -8.66 -13.09
CA ASN A 722 25.74 -8.09 -13.96
C ASN A 722 27.09 -7.99 -13.22
N TYR A 723 27.08 -7.57 -11.95
CA TYR A 723 28.26 -7.53 -11.09
C TYR A 723 28.85 -8.93 -10.85
N PHE A 724 28.02 -9.95 -10.64
CA PHE A 724 28.45 -11.36 -10.50
C PHE A 724 29.11 -11.93 -11.78
N LEU A 725 28.78 -11.39 -12.97
CA LEU A 725 29.33 -11.82 -14.27
C LEU A 725 30.41 -10.86 -14.82
N ALA A 726 30.79 -9.83 -14.07
CA ALA A 726 31.77 -8.84 -14.50
C ALA A 726 33.20 -9.42 -14.63
N PRO A 727 34.05 -8.86 -15.52
CA PRO A 727 35.45 -9.24 -15.60
C PRO A 727 36.23 -8.77 -14.36
N GLU A 728 37.04 -9.66 -13.78
CA GLU A 728 37.87 -9.41 -12.61
C GLU A 728 39.36 -9.43 -12.99
N ILE A 729 40.10 -8.38 -12.61
CA ILE A 729 41.52 -8.21 -12.96
C ILE A 729 42.41 -8.69 -11.80
N LEU A 730 42.82 -9.95 -11.88
CA LEU A 730 43.68 -10.65 -10.92
C LEU A 730 45.09 -10.03 -10.91
N THR A 731 45.36 -9.22 -9.89
CA THR A 731 46.54 -8.36 -9.74
C THR A 731 46.98 -8.23 -8.28
N GLY A 732 48.19 -7.71 -8.04
CA GLY A 732 48.75 -7.57 -6.70
C GLY A 732 48.88 -8.93 -6.00
N ASP A 733 48.43 -9.02 -4.75
CA ASP A 733 48.46 -10.26 -3.96
C ASP A 733 47.57 -11.37 -4.56
N ASN A 734 46.61 -11.01 -5.44
CA ASN A 734 45.69 -11.93 -6.12
C ASN A 734 46.17 -12.36 -7.52
N GLN A 735 47.47 -12.23 -7.84
CA GLN A 735 48.00 -12.66 -9.14
C GLN A 735 47.78 -14.15 -9.44
N TYR A 736 47.52 -14.45 -10.72
CA TYR A 736 47.32 -15.81 -11.20
C TYR A 736 48.65 -16.52 -11.46
N TYR A 737 48.84 -17.71 -10.90
CA TYR A 737 49.98 -18.57 -11.27
C TYR A 737 49.76 -19.18 -12.66
N CYS A 738 50.42 -18.61 -13.66
CA CYS A 738 50.32 -19.07 -15.04
C CYS A 738 51.30 -20.22 -15.28
N GLY A 739 50.76 -21.42 -15.54
CA GLY A 739 51.56 -22.61 -15.85
C GLY A 739 52.48 -22.44 -17.07
N ASN A 740 52.06 -21.66 -18.08
CA ASN A 740 52.87 -21.34 -19.26
C ASN A 740 54.03 -20.35 -18.97
N CYS A 741 53.92 -19.52 -17.93
CA CYS A 741 54.97 -18.59 -17.51
C CYS A 741 55.78 -19.11 -16.30
N ALA A 742 55.41 -20.25 -15.71
CA ALA A 742 55.95 -20.80 -14.46
C ALA A 742 56.08 -19.75 -13.32
N SER A 743 55.14 -18.79 -13.25
CA SER A 743 55.24 -17.62 -12.38
C SER A 743 53.87 -17.00 -12.11
N LEU A 744 53.80 -16.17 -11.04
CA LEU A 744 52.67 -15.28 -10.79
C LEU A 744 52.62 -14.19 -11.88
N GLN A 745 51.43 -13.94 -12.41
CA GLN A 745 51.17 -13.04 -13.52
C GLN A 745 49.83 -12.32 -13.32
N ASN A 746 49.72 -11.11 -13.87
CA ASN A 746 48.43 -10.44 -13.97
C ASN A 746 47.52 -11.22 -14.94
N ALA A 747 46.25 -11.41 -14.60
CA ALA A 747 45.29 -12.13 -15.43
C ALA A 747 43.90 -11.48 -15.40
N GLU A 748 43.11 -11.73 -16.43
CA GLU A 748 41.69 -11.39 -16.49
C GLU A 748 40.86 -12.66 -16.29
N LYS A 749 39.99 -12.65 -15.28
CA LYS A 749 39.02 -13.72 -14.98
C LYS A 749 37.63 -13.25 -15.43
N THR A 750 36.94 -14.04 -16.24
CA THR A 750 35.54 -13.78 -16.64
C THR A 750 34.66 -14.98 -16.33
N MET A 751 33.39 -14.75 -15.99
CA MET A 751 32.42 -15.77 -15.61
C MET A 751 31.20 -15.68 -16.55
N GLN A 752 30.79 -16.80 -17.13
CA GLN A 752 29.83 -16.83 -18.25
C GLN A 752 28.87 -18.00 -18.10
N ILE A 753 27.56 -17.76 -18.12
CA ILE A 753 26.56 -18.84 -18.05
C ILE A 753 26.46 -19.51 -19.42
N THR A 754 26.56 -20.85 -19.45
CA THR A 754 26.59 -21.64 -20.69
C THR A 754 25.43 -22.63 -20.83
N GLU A 755 24.79 -23.00 -19.73
CA GLU A 755 23.58 -23.84 -19.72
C GLU A 755 22.61 -23.29 -18.67
N GLU A 756 21.37 -23.01 -19.08
CA GLU A 756 20.41 -22.24 -18.28
C GLU A 756 19.25 -23.09 -17.69
N PRO A 757 19.01 -23.05 -16.36
CA PRO A 757 18.05 -23.93 -15.67
C PRO A 757 16.59 -23.56 -15.95
N GLU A 758 15.64 -24.50 -15.76
CA GLU A 758 14.20 -24.19 -15.89
C GLU A 758 13.71 -23.27 -14.76
N TYR A 759 14.23 -23.44 -13.55
CA TYR A 759 14.06 -22.54 -12.41
C TYR A 759 15.41 -21.99 -11.96
N LEU A 760 15.60 -20.67 -12.10
CA LEU A 760 16.78 -19.95 -11.65
C LEU A 760 16.58 -19.51 -10.19
N ILE A 761 17.45 -20.00 -9.30
CA ILE A 761 17.50 -19.60 -7.88
C ILE A 761 18.59 -18.52 -7.72
N LEU A 762 18.23 -17.37 -7.13
CA LEU A 762 19.16 -16.30 -6.80
C LEU A 762 19.16 -16.07 -5.29
N THR A 763 20.32 -16.17 -4.64
CA THR A 763 20.50 -15.84 -3.22
C THR A 763 21.18 -14.48 -3.10
N LEU A 764 20.51 -13.48 -2.54
CA LEU A 764 21.11 -12.17 -2.30
C LEU A 764 21.98 -12.24 -1.03
N LEU A 765 23.29 -12.07 -1.14
CA LEU A 765 24.23 -12.17 -0.01
C LEU A 765 24.16 -10.94 0.89
N ARG A 766 23.05 -10.80 1.62
CA ARG A 766 22.71 -9.68 2.50
C ARG A 766 23.49 -9.67 3.82
N PHE A 767 24.79 -9.93 3.77
CA PHE A 767 25.65 -10.04 4.94
C PHE A 767 27.02 -9.40 4.67
N SER A 768 27.44 -8.53 5.59
CA SER A 768 28.79 -7.99 5.69
C SER A 768 29.45 -8.48 6.98
N TYR A 769 30.77 -8.45 7.06
CA TYR A 769 31.51 -8.68 8.29
C TYR A 769 32.10 -7.36 8.79
N ASP A 770 31.69 -6.90 9.98
CA ASP A 770 32.26 -5.70 10.56
C ASP A 770 33.57 -6.04 11.28
N GLN A 771 34.69 -5.73 10.63
CA GLN A 771 36.04 -5.99 11.14
C GLN A 771 36.34 -5.25 12.47
N LYS A 772 35.64 -4.15 12.79
CA LYS A 772 35.86 -3.38 14.03
C LYS A 772 35.20 -4.05 15.24
N TYR A 773 34.08 -4.74 15.03
CA TYR A 773 33.32 -5.42 16.09
C TYR A 773 33.42 -6.95 16.03
N HIS A 774 34.08 -7.50 15.01
CA HIS A 774 34.19 -8.93 14.71
C HIS A 774 32.85 -9.68 14.56
N VAL A 775 31.81 -8.96 14.12
CA VAL A 775 30.41 -9.43 14.08
C VAL A 775 29.83 -9.33 12.65
N ARG A 776 29.00 -10.31 12.28
CA ARG A 776 28.23 -10.31 11.03
C ARG A 776 27.13 -9.24 11.10
N ARG A 777 26.89 -8.51 10.02
CA ARG A 777 25.82 -7.50 9.90
C ARG A 777 24.95 -7.81 8.70
N LYS A 778 23.62 -7.83 8.90
CA LYS A 778 22.64 -7.87 7.82
C LYS A 778 22.68 -6.58 6.98
N ILE A 779 22.70 -6.73 5.66
CA ILE A 779 22.58 -5.62 4.69
C ILE A 779 21.09 -5.37 4.44
N LEU A 780 20.61 -4.20 4.89
CA LEU A 780 19.20 -3.80 4.83
C LEU A 780 18.84 -3.06 3.53
N ASP A 781 19.83 -2.76 2.70
CA ASP A 781 19.75 -1.94 1.49
C ASP A 781 18.64 -2.44 0.55
N ASN A 782 17.80 -1.52 0.07
CA ASN A 782 16.69 -1.88 -0.81
C ASN A 782 17.23 -2.36 -2.17
N VAL A 783 16.67 -3.46 -2.70
CA VAL A 783 17.04 -4.02 -4.00
C VAL A 783 15.77 -4.21 -4.82
N SER A 784 15.69 -3.59 -6.00
CA SER A 784 14.49 -3.67 -6.83
C SER A 784 14.37 -5.05 -7.49
N LEU A 785 13.19 -5.66 -7.36
CA LEU A 785 12.88 -7.00 -7.85
C LEU A 785 12.14 -6.91 -9.19
N PRO A 786 12.78 -7.20 -10.34
CA PRO A 786 12.12 -7.16 -11.63
C PRO A 786 11.16 -8.34 -11.79
N LEU A 787 9.98 -8.10 -12.37
CA LEU A 787 8.99 -9.14 -12.64
C LEU A 787 9.49 -10.14 -13.70
N VAL A 788 10.18 -9.61 -14.73
CA VAL A 788 10.89 -10.36 -15.76
C VAL A 788 12.37 -9.99 -15.67
N LEU A 789 13.23 -10.99 -15.51
CA LEU A 789 14.68 -10.89 -15.50
C LEU A 789 15.21 -11.45 -16.82
N GLU A 790 16.22 -10.82 -17.42
CA GLU A 790 16.91 -11.36 -18.60
C GLU A 790 18.27 -11.95 -18.20
N LEU A 791 18.42 -13.26 -18.41
CA LEU A 791 19.65 -13.98 -18.08
C LEU A 791 20.58 -14.01 -19.31
N PRO A 792 21.80 -13.46 -19.25
CA PRO A 792 22.76 -13.54 -20.36
C PRO A 792 23.42 -14.92 -20.42
N VAL A 793 23.18 -15.64 -21.51
CA VAL A 793 23.70 -17.00 -21.75
C VAL A 793 24.55 -17.03 -23.02
N LYS A 794 25.78 -17.55 -22.94
CA LYS A 794 26.69 -17.69 -24.08
C LYS A 794 26.72 -19.12 -24.58
N ARG A 795 26.46 -19.31 -25.88
CA ARG A 795 26.45 -20.63 -26.54
C ARG A 795 27.58 -20.76 -27.55
N THR A 796 28.44 -21.76 -27.37
CA THR A 796 29.42 -22.18 -28.39
C THR A 796 28.72 -23.00 -29.46
N THR A 797 28.66 -22.47 -30.70
CA THR A 797 27.98 -23.12 -31.83
C THR A 797 28.91 -24.07 -32.57
N SER A 798 28.85 -25.36 -32.24
CA SER A 798 29.43 -26.42 -33.07
C SER A 798 28.62 -26.59 -34.36
N PHE A 799 29.15 -26.11 -35.49
CA PHE A 799 28.51 -26.20 -36.80
C PHE A 799 28.59 -27.63 -37.36
N SER A 800 27.49 -28.39 -37.27
CA SER A 800 27.38 -29.71 -37.91
C SER A 800 25.92 -30.07 -38.22
N SER A 801 25.52 -29.94 -39.49
CA SER A 801 24.17 -30.23 -40.05
C SER A 801 23.00 -29.44 -39.42
N LEU A 802 21.97 -29.01 -40.17
CA LEU A 802 21.45 -29.52 -41.44
C LEU A 802 21.46 -28.48 -42.57
N SER A 803 21.59 -28.96 -43.80
CA SER A 803 21.43 -28.18 -45.03
C SER A 803 20.44 -28.87 -45.97
N GLU A 804 19.18 -28.46 -45.95
CA GLU A 804 18.15 -28.68 -46.97
C GLU A 804 17.13 -27.54 -46.77
N SER A 805 16.95 -26.64 -47.75
CA SER A 805 15.96 -26.74 -48.85
C SER A 805 14.51 -26.58 -48.31
N TRP A 806 13.67 -25.67 -48.82
CA TRP A 806 13.32 -25.51 -50.23
C TRP A 806 13.40 -24.07 -50.80
N SER A 807 13.45 -24.01 -52.13
CA SER A 807 13.25 -22.84 -52.99
C SER A 807 11.81 -22.74 -53.50
N VAL A 808 11.28 -21.52 -53.64
CA VAL A 808 10.22 -21.16 -54.61
C VAL A 808 10.56 -19.76 -55.18
N ASP A 809 10.27 -19.55 -56.46
CA ASP A 809 10.74 -18.43 -57.28
C ASP A 809 10.03 -17.09 -57.01
N VAL A 810 10.71 -15.97 -57.30
CA VAL A 810 10.35 -15.02 -58.40
C VAL A 810 11.65 -14.34 -58.90
N ASP A 811 11.86 -14.27 -60.21
CA ASP A 811 12.96 -13.55 -60.88
C ASP A 811 12.82 -12.01 -60.83
N PHE A 812 13.94 -11.28 -60.89
CA PHE A 812 14.28 -10.40 -62.04
C PHE A 812 15.67 -9.71 -61.90
N THR A 813 16.66 -10.30 -62.58
CA THR A 813 17.76 -9.65 -63.35
C THR A 813 18.57 -8.44 -62.81
N ASP A 814 19.88 -8.69 -62.63
CA ASP A 814 20.99 -8.06 -63.40
C ASP A 814 21.87 -6.87 -62.91
N ILE A 815 23.16 -7.06 -63.24
CA ILE A 815 24.25 -6.10 -63.60
C ILE A 815 25.12 -5.45 -62.49
N SER A 816 26.44 -5.48 -62.77
CA SER A 816 27.60 -4.88 -62.06
C SER A 816 27.87 -5.40 -60.64
N GLU A 817 28.92 -6.16 -60.32
CA GLU A 817 30.26 -6.37 -60.91
C GLU A 817 31.23 -5.17 -60.76
N ASN A 818 32.07 -5.15 -59.71
CA ASN A 818 33.55 -5.32 -59.82
C ASN A 818 34.36 -5.14 -58.50
N LEU A 819 35.59 -5.69 -58.52
CA LEU A 819 36.80 -5.41 -57.68
C LEU A 819 36.62 -4.89 -56.23
N ALA A 820 36.90 -5.61 -55.12
CA ALA A 820 37.83 -6.70 -54.76
C ALA A 820 39.30 -6.33 -54.39
N LYS A 821 39.80 -7.02 -53.33
CA LYS A 821 41.20 -7.36 -52.93
C LYS A 821 41.84 -6.62 -51.73
N LYS A 822 42.35 -7.47 -50.80
CA LYS A 822 43.29 -7.22 -49.67
C LYS A 822 42.66 -6.44 -48.49
N LEU A 823 42.89 -6.80 -47.21
CA LEU A 823 43.90 -7.69 -46.59
C LEU A 823 43.29 -8.78 -45.67
N LYS A 824 44.09 -9.81 -45.34
CA LYS A 824 43.93 -10.64 -44.12
C LYS A 824 45.01 -10.20 -43.11
N PRO A 825 44.69 -10.19 -41.80
CA PRO A 825 45.22 -11.19 -40.86
C PRO A 825 44.04 -11.91 -40.15
N SER A 826 43.95 -13.25 -40.13
CA SER A 826 44.64 -14.12 -39.17
C SER A 826 44.23 -13.91 -37.69
N GLY A 827 42.94 -14.09 -37.41
CA GLY A 827 42.40 -14.38 -36.08
C GLY A 827 41.18 -15.29 -36.26
N THR A 828 41.10 -16.39 -35.52
CA THR A 828 39.93 -17.30 -35.52
C THR A 828 39.07 -17.01 -34.30
N ASP A 829 38.39 -15.86 -34.32
CA ASP A 829 37.36 -15.56 -33.33
C ASP A 829 36.15 -16.46 -33.60
N GLU A 830 35.87 -17.38 -32.67
CA GLU A 830 34.57 -18.03 -32.63
C GLU A 830 33.51 -16.95 -32.37
N ALA A 831 32.53 -16.83 -33.27
CA ALA A 831 31.44 -15.86 -33.17
C ALA A 831 30.45 -16.21 -32.04
N SER A 832 30.89 -16.06 -30.79
CA SER A 832 30.14 -16.42 -29.59
C SER A 832 28.95 -15.48 -29.36
N CYS A 833 27.79 -15.90 -29.84
CA CYS A 833 26.54 -15.16 -29.64
C CYS A 833 26.08 -15.25 -28.18
N THR A 834 25.88 -14.10 -27.55
CA THR A 834 25.25 -13.99 -26.22
C THR A 834 23.75 -13.86 -26.42
N LYS A 835 22.96 -14.81 -25.93
CA LYS A 835 21.50 -14.76 -25.94
C LYS A 835 20.97 -14.36 -24.57
N LEU A 836 20.12 -13.34 -24.54
CA LEU A 836 19.28 -13.05 -23.39
C LEU A 836 18.13 -14.06 -23.33
N VAL A 837 17.92 -14.68 -22.17
CA VAL A 837 16.84 -15.61 -21.91
C VAL A 837 15.89 -14.99 -20.89
N PRO A 838 14.59 -14.80 -21.20
CA PRO A 838 13.64 -14.22 -20.27
C PRO A 838 13.23 -15.22 -19.18
N TYR A 839 13.17 -14.72 -17.94
CA TYR A 839 12.82 -15.44 -16.72
C TYR A 839 11.75 -14.65 -15.96
N LEU A 840 10.63 -15.29 -15.62
CA LEU A 840 9.50 -14.67 -14.92
C LEU A 840 9.53 -15.02 -13.42
N LEU A 841 9.45 -14.02 -12.54
CA LEU A 841 9.50 -14.21 -11.08
C LEU A 841 8.35 -15.12 -10.61
N SER A 842 8.68 -16.20 -9.88
CA SER A 842 7.74 -17.22 -9.42
C SER A 842 7.52 -17.15 -7.90
N SER A 843 8.58 -16.91 -7.11
CA SER A 843 8.49 -16.74 -5.66
C SER A 843 9.67 -15.97 -5.06
N VAL A 844 9.44 -15.39 -3.87
CA VAL A 844 10.37 -14.57 -3.09
C VAL A 844 10.31 -15.01 -1.64
N VAL A 845 11.42 -15.48 -1.08
CA VAL A 845 11.58 -15.72 0.36
C VAL A 845 12.17 -14.48 1.02
N VAL A 846 11.53 -14.02 2.08
CA VAL A 846 11.86 -12.78 2.81
C VAL A 846 12.41 -13.13 4.18
N HIS A 847 13.47 -12.42 4.60
CA HIS A 847 13.95 -12.44 5.98
C HIS A 847 13.58 -11.12 6.68
N SER A 848 12.71 -11.21 7.69
CA SER A 848 12.38 -10.11 8.62
C SER A 848 13.31 -10.15 9.83
N GLY A 849 13.99 -9.04 10.11
CA GLY A 849 14.90 -8.91 11.27
C GLY A 849 15.97 -7.86 11.05
N ILE A 850 16.49 -7.26 12.12
CA ILE A 850 17.54 -6.23 12.05
C ILE A 850 18.93 -6.87 11.92
N SER A 851 19.14 -8.01 12.58
CA SER A 851 20.44 -8.68 12.69
C SER A 851 20.54 -9.87 11.71
N SER A 852 21.71 -10.51 11.67
CA SER A 852 21.99 -11.71 10.87
C SER A 852 22.03 -13.01 11.70
N GLU A 853 21.60 -12.92 12.96
CA GLU A 853 21.65 -13.96 13.99
C GLU A 853 20.24 -14.36 14.45
N SER A 854 19.24 -13.50 14.27
CA SER A 854 17.84 -13.80 14.51
C SER A 854 16.88 -13.08 13.56
N GLY A 855 15.69 -13.67 13.40
CA GLY A 855 14.62 -13.13 12.59
C GLY A 855 13.51 -14.14 12.30
N HIS A 856 12.69 -13.83 11.30
CA HIS A 856 11.60 -14.68 10.82
C HIS A 856 11.61 -14.78 9.29
N TYR A 857 11.13 -15.91 8.77
CA TYR A 857 11.03 -16.17 7.34
C TYR A 857 9.58 -16.37 6.91
N TYR A 858 9.22 -15.73 5.80
CA TYR A 858 7.97 -15.98 5.08
C TYR A 858 8.23 -15.94 3.57
N SER A 859 7.24 -16.34 2.76
CA SER A 859 7.41 -16.36 1.30
C SER A 859 6.20 -15.83 0.54
N TYR A 860 6.47 -15.08 -0.52
CA TYR A 860 5.50 -14.72 -1.55
C TYR A 860 5.65 -15.67 -2.73
N ALA A 861 4.56 -16.15 -3.32
CA ALA A 861 4.60 -16.95 -4.55
C ALA A 861 3.34 -16.83 -5.39
N ARG A 862 3.45 -17.12 -6.69
CA ARG A 862 2.33 -17.27 -7.62
C ARG A 862 2.44 -18.58 -8.42
N ASN A 863 1.32 -19.06 -8.94
CA ASN A 863 1.33 -20.16 -9.91
C ASN A 863 1.84 -19.63 -11.27
N VAL A 864 2.84 -20.25 -11.87
CA VAL A 864 3.30 -19.93 -13.24
C VAL A 864 3.09 -21.12 -14.17
N THR A 865 2.13 -21.01 -15.09
CA THR A 865 1.76 -22.05 -16.06
C THR A 865 2.33 -21.76 -17.45
N SER A 866 2.88 -22.78 -18.11
CA SER A 866 3.65 -22.66 -19.37
C SER A 866 2.83 -22.38 -20.64
N THR A 867 1.55 -22.03 -20.50
CA THR A 867 0.62 -21.68 -21.60
C THR A 867 0.53 -20.17 -21.88
N GLU A 868 1.24 -19.32 -21.12
CA GLU A 868 1.16 -17.85 -21.22
C GLU A 868 1.97 -17.24 -22.39
N SER A 869 1.80 -17.78 -23.60
CA SER A 869 2.45 -17.26 -24.82
C SER A 869 1.57 -16.22 -25.54
N SER A 870 1.48 -15.00 -24.99
CA SER A 870 0.73 -13.88 -25.60
C SER A 870 1.42 -12.51 -25.49
N TYR A 871 2.75 -12.48 -25.44
CA TYR A 871 3.54 -11.26 -25.66
C TYR A 871 3.62 -10.92 -27.16
N GLN A 872 2.64 -10.17 -27.64
CA GLN A 872 2.60 -9.70 -29.03
C GLN A 872 3.58 -8.53 -29.24
N MET A 873 4.84 -8.85 -29.53
CA MET A 873 5.84 -7.87 -29.97
C MET A 873 5.41 -7.21 -31.28
N CYS A 874 5.15 -5.90 -31.23
CA CYS A 874 4.80 -5.12 -32.42
C CYS A 874 6.06 -4.76 -33.22
N HIS A 875 6.49 -5.65 -34.12
CA HIS A 875 7.41 -5.27 -35.19
C HIS A 875 6.67 -4.47 -36.26
N GLN A 876 6.78 -3.14 -36.20
CA GLN A 876 6.66 -2.29 -37.38
C GLN A 876 7.88 -1.37 -37.48
N SER A 877 8.69 -1.61 -38.51
CA SER A 877 9.94 -0.89 -38.78
C SER A 877 9.68 0.50 -39.38
N GLU A 878 10.61 1.41 -39.09
CA GLU A 878 11.32 2.26 -40.07
C GLU A 878 10.54 2.65 -41.35
N ALA A 879 9.50 3.47 -41.22
CA ALA A 879 8.78 4.00 -42.37
C ALA A 879 8.24 5.43 -42.17
N LEU A 880 9.06 6.37 -41.67
CA LEU A 880 8.76 7.82 -41.70
C LEU A 880 9.97 8.73 -41.42
N ALA A 881 11.08 8.54 -42.14
CA ALA A 881 12.30 9.35 -42.01
C ALA A 881 12.64 10.12 -43.30
N LEU A 882 11.81 11.12 -43.68
CA LEU A 882 12.13 12.08 -44.77
C LEU A 882 11.21 13.33 -44.78
N ALA A 883 11.26 14.16 -43.73
CA ALA A 883 10.71 15.53 -43.77
C ALA A 883 11.41 16.49 -42.79
N SER A 884 11.72 17.69 -43.28
CA SER A 884 12.21 18.90 -42.57
C SER A 884 11.09 19.62 -41.79
N SER A 885 11.30 20.58 -40.88
CA SER A 885 12.43 21.03 -40.03
C SER A 885 11.92 22.23 -39.19
N GLN A 886 12.52 22.50 -38.01
CA GLN A 886 12.23 23.65 -37.11
C GLN A 886 10.82 23.59 -36.43
N SER A 887 10.59 24.03 -35.18
CA SER A 887 11.45 24.67 -34.15
C SER A 887 10.94 24.39 -32.71
N HIS A 888 11.86 24.42 -31.72
CA HIS A 888 11.75 24.89 -30.31
C HIS A 888 10.34 25.12 -29.67
N LEU A 889 10.03 24.80 -28.39
CA LEU A 889 10.87 24.44 -27.23
C LEU A 889 10.01 23.92 -26.01
N LEU A 890 10.67 23.34 -25.00
CA LEU A 890 10.20 22.97 -23.63
C LEU A 890 9.34 21.71 -23.44
N GLY A 891 9.54 21.04 -22.28
CA GLY A 891 8.75 19.91 -21.76
C GLY A 891 9.23 18.52 -22.19
N ARG A 892 10.00 17.80 -21.34
CA ARG A 892 10.52 16.46 -21.65
C ARG A 892 10.40 15.52 -20.44
N ASP A 893 9.34 14.71 -20.43
CA ASP A 893 9.24 13.52 -19.58
C ASP A 893 9.71 12.26 -20.31
N SER A 894 10.03 11.21 -19.55
CA SER A 894 10.68 9.99 -20.05
C SER A 894 9.68 8.98 -20.64
N PRO A 895 9.94 8.38 -21.83
CA PRO A 895 9.04 7.40 -22.43
C PRO A 895 8.81 6.11 -21.63
N SER A 896 9.65 5.81 -20.64
CA SER A 896 9.61 4.57 -19.85
C SER A 896 8.39 4.46 -18.93
N ALA A 897 7.95 5.57 -18.31
CA ALA A 897 6.87 5.55 -17.31
C ALA A 897 5.48 5.20 -17.91
N ILE A 898 5.27 5.51 -19.19
CA ILE A 898 3.98 5.30 -19.86
C ILE A 898 3.73 3.81 -20.15
N ILE A 899 4.80 3.03 -20.36
CA ILE A 899 4.71 1.59 -20.66
C ILE A 899 4.33 0.78 -19.39
N GLU A 900 4.71 1.25 -18.20
CA GLU A 900 4.36 0.58 -16.94
C GLU A 900 2.87 0.71 -16.61
N GLN A 901 2.26 1.90 -16.79
CA GLN A 901 0.84 2.14 -16.46
C GLN A 901 -0.14 1.36 -17.36
N ASP A 902 0.20 1.14 -18.63
CA ASP A 902 -0.61 0.32 -19.55
C ASP A 902 -0.48 -1.20 -19.28
N LEU A 903 0.54 -1.62 -18.51
CA LEU A 903 0.66 -2.98 -17.99
C LEU A 903 -0.12 -3.19 -16.68
N GLU A 904 -0.10 -2.21 -15.76
CA GLU A 904 -0.85 -2.28 -14.49
C GLU A 904 -2.34 -2.60 -14.70
N ASN A 905 -2.99 -1.95 -15.67
CA ASN A 905 -4.41 -2.15 -15.98
C ASN A 905 -4.79 -3.54 -16.53
N LYS A 906 -3.81 -4.41 -16.87
CA LYS A 906 -4.06 -5.79 -17.31
C LYS A 906 -3.67 -6.85 -16.26
N GLU A 907 -2.95 -6.49 -15.20
CA GLU A 907 -2.39 -7.47 -14.27
C GLU A 907 -3.34 -7.94 -13.15
N MET A 908 -4.55 -7.38 -13.04
CA MET A 908 -5.62 -7.75 -12.08
C MET A 908 -6.10 -9.22 -12.12
N SER A 909 -5.48 -10.07 -12.95
CA SER A 909 -5.85 -11.47 -13.19
C SER A 909 -4.88 -12.51 -12.62
N LYS A 910 -3.75 -12.11 -12.02
CA LYS A 910 -2.67 -13.04 -11.59
C LYS A 910 -2.46 -13.04 -10.08
N GLU A 911 -3.11 -13.98 -9.41
CA GLU A 911 -3.08 -14.14 -7.95
C GLU A 911 -1.67 -14.41 -7.39
N TRP A 912 -1.23 -13.53 -6.47
CA TRP A 912 -0.10 -13.78 -5.58
C TRP A 912 -0.60 -14.22 -4.20
N PHE A 913 0.18 -15.07 -3.54
CA PHE A 913 -0.10 -15.62 -2.22
C PHE A 913 1.07 -15.30 -1.27
N LEU A 914 0.75 -14.88 -0.05
CA LEU A 914 1.67 -14.76 1.08
C LEU A 914 1.53 -16.00 1.96
N PHE A 915 2.61 -16.76 2.12
CA PHE A 915 2.72 -17.91 3.01
C PHE A 915 3.55 -17.52 4.24
N ASN A 916 2.88 -17.41 5.40
CA ASN A 916 3.51 -17.12 6.69
C ASN A 916 3.15 -18.25 7.68
N ASP A 917 4.00 -19.28 7.70
CA ASP A 917 3.78 -20.55 8.40
C ASP A 917 2.37 -21.12 8.15
N SER A 918 1.51 -21.17 9.17
CA SER A 918 0.17 -21.75 9.10
C SER A 918 -0.85 -20.87 8.37
N ARG A 919 -0.56 -19.58 8.18
CA ARG A 919 -1.46 -18.64 7.49
C ARG A 919 -1.04 -18.51 6.03
N VAL A 920 -2.04 -18.59 5.13
CA VAL A 920 -1.90 -18.22 3.72
C VAL A 920 -2.97 -17.21 3.36
N THR A 921 -2.57 -16.07 2.80
CA THR A 921 -3.46 -14.96 2.39
C THR A 921 -3.17 -14.52 0.96
N PHE A 922 -4.15 -13.91 0.30
CA PHE A 922 -3.94 -13.22 -0.99
C PHE A 922 -3.05 -11.98 -0.80
N THR A 923 -2.37 -11.56 -1.86
CA THR A 923 -1.55 -10.34 -1.92
C THR A 923 -1.30 -9.94 -3.39
N SER A 924 -0.51 -8.88 -3.62
CA SER A 924 -0.26 -8.30 -4.95
C SER A 924 1.25 -8.20 -5.26
N PHE A 925 1.63 -8.17 -6.54
CA PHE A 925 3.03 -7.94 -6.92
C PHE A 925 3.55 -6.59 -6.41
N GLN A 926 2.71 -5.56 -6.38
CA GLN A 926 3.08 -4.25 -5.85
C GLN A 926 3.45 -4.30 -4.34
N SER A 927 2.83 -5.20 -3.55
CA SER A 927 3.27 -5.49 -2.19
C SER A 927 4.64 -6.15 -2.15
N VAL A 928 4.96 -7.06 -3.09
CA VAL A 928 6.26 -7.74 -3.21
C VAL A 928 7.38 -6.78 -3.62
N GLN A 929 7.11 -5.82 -4.51
CA GLN A 929 8.08 -4.78 -4.86
C GLN A 929 8.34 -3.82 -3.69
N LYS A 930 7.30 -3.50 -2.91
CA LYS A 930 7.36 -2.48 -1.85
C LYS A 930 7.75 -3.01 -0.46
N ILE A 931 8.18 -4.27 -0.32
CA ILE A 931 8.53 -4.92 0.97
C ILE A 931 9.48 -4.04 1.80
N THR A 932 10.72 -3.84 1.33
CA THR A 932 11.76 -3.16 2.13
C THR A 932 11.50 -1.66 2.27
N SER A 933 10.71 -1.05 1.37
CA SER A 933 10.23 0.34 1.52
C SER A 933 9.10 0.51 2.54
N ARG A 934 8.23 -0.50 2.71
CA ARG A 934 7.18 -0.52 3.75
C ARG A 934 7.74 -0.95 5.11
N PHE A 935 8.69 -1.89 5.09
CA PHE A 935 9.27 -2.54 6.26
C PHE A 935 10.80 -2.63 6.13
N PRO A 936 11.58 -1.63 6.60
CA PRO A 936 13.04 -1.61 6.44
C PRO A 936 13.82 -2.76 7.11
N LYS A 937 13.17 -3.56 7.96
CA LYS A 937 13.74 -4.80 8.55
C LYS A 937 13.59 -6.01 7.62
N ASP A 938 12.72 -5.94 6.63
CA ASP A 938 12.25 -7.06 5.83
C ASP A 938 12.90 -7.00 4.46
N THR A 939 13.70 -8.01 4.15
CA THR A 939 14.56 -8.02 2.97
C THR A 939 14.35 -9.31 2.19
N ALA A 940 14.00 -9.20 0.91
CA ALA A 940 14.02 -10.34 0.01
C ALA A 940 15.42 -10.97 -0.03
N TYR A 941 15.49 -12.29 0.12
CA TYR A 941 16.73 -13.02 0.36
C TYR A 941 16.99 -14.15 -0.64
N VAL A 942 15.99 -15.00 -0.92
CA VAL A 942 16.06 -16.00 -1.99
C VAL A 942 14.94 -15.74 -3.00
N LEU A 943 15.29 -15.67 -4.29
CA LEU A 943 14.37 -15.44 -5.40
C LEU A 943 14.33 -16.68 -6.28
N LEU A 944 13.14 -17.13 -6.67
CA LEU A 944 12.95 -18.18 -7.67
C LEU A 944 12.28 -17.58 -8.90
N TYR A 945 12.96 -17.63 -10.03
CA TYR A 945 12.43 -17.27 -11.35
C TYR A 945 12.22 -18.53 -12.20
N LYS A 946 11.17 -18.55 -13.02
CA LYS A 946 10.91 -19.61 -14.01
C LYS A 946 11.27 -19.14 -15.41
N LYS A 947 11.94 -19.97 -16.19
CA LYS A 947 12.25 -19.75 -17.60
C LYS A 947 10.99 -19.51 -18.45
N GLN A 948 11.08 -18.62 -19.43
CA GLN A 948 10.05 -18.43 -20.45
C GLN A 948 10.49 -19.04 -21.79
N ASN A 949 9.74 -20.04 -22.26
CA ASN A 949 10.13 -20.86 -23.41
C ASN A 949 9.56 -20.30 -24.72
N SER A 950 10.42 -19.72 -25.55
CA SER A 950 10.07 -19.17 -26.87
C SER A 950 9.92 -20.28 -27.92
N THR A 951 8.72 -20.87 -28.04
CA THR A 951 8.41 -21.85 -29.08
C THR A 951 7.84 -21.20 -30.34
N ASN A 952 8.62 -21.20 -31.43
CA ASN A 952 8.04 -21.11 -32.77
C ASN A 952 7.12 -22.33 -32.96
N GLY A 953 5.87 -22.10 -33.36
CA GLY A 953 4.86 -23.15 -33.41
C GLY A 953 5.01 -24.10 -34.60
N LEU A 954 5.18 -25.39 -34.33
CA LEU A 954 4.85 -26.52 -35.21
C LEU A 954 4.52 -27.75 -34.33
N SER A 955 3.59 -28.60 -34.78
CA SER A 955 2.90 -29.55 -33.90
C SER A 955 3.67 -30.84 -33.58
N GLY A 956 3.52 -31.34 -32.35
CA GLY A 956 3.80 -32.71 -31.94
C GLY A 956 2.58 -33.34 -31.28
N ASN A 957 1.92 -34.28 -31.95
CA ASN A 957 0.64 -34.85 -31.50
C ASN A 957 0.81 -35.79 -30.29
N ASN A 958 0.02 -35.59 -29.23
CA ASN A 958 -0.19 -36.58 -28.16
C ASN A 958 -1.66 -36.54 -27.67
N PRO A 959 -2.49 -37.58 -27.95
CA PRO A 959 -3.95 -37.47 -27.89
C PRO A 959 -4.56 -37.86 -26.52
N THR A 960 -4.14 -37.22 -25.41
CA THR A 960 -4.72 -37.45 -24.07
C THR A 960 -4.86 -36.17 -23.23
N SER A 961 -5.69 -35.22 -23.67
CA SER A 961 -6.01 -34.04 -22.86
C SER A 961 -7.51 -33.72 -22.86
N GLY A 962 -8.24 -34.37 -21.95
CA GLY A 962 -9.64 -34.08 -21.65
C GLY A 962 -9.84 -33.87 -20.15
N LEU A 963 -10.44 -32.74 -19.77
CA LEU A 963 -10.91 -32.36 -18.43
C LEU A 963 -9.96 -32.69 -17.26
N TRP A 964 -8.88 -31.92 -17.12
CA TRP A 964 -8.04 -31.90 -15.92
C TRP A 964 -8.47 -30.79 -14.94
N ILE A 965 -9.41 -31.08 -14.04
CA ILE A 965 -9.75 -30.16 -12.95
C ILE A 965 -8.53 -30.06 -12.01
N ASN A 966 -8.06 -28.83 -11.74
CA ASN A 966 -6.89 -28.45 -10.95
C ASN A 966 -5.48 -28.77 -11.50
N GLY A 967 -5.33 -29.47 -12.63
CA GLY A 967 -4.09 -29.45 -13.43
C GLY A 967 -2.81 -30.01 -12.80
N ASP A 968 -2.93 -30.86 -11.78
CA ASP A 968 -1.87 -31.72 -11.21
C ASP A 968 -2.15 -33.20 -11.59
N PRO A 969 -1.12 -34.07 -11.65
CA PRO A 969 -1.29 -35.48 -12.04
C PRO A 969 -2.09 -36.30 -11.02
N PRO A 970 -2.74 -37.41 -11.44
CA PRO A 970 -3.52 -38.25 -10.54
C PRO A 970 -2.60 -38.96 -9.54
N LEU A 971 -2.82 -38.74 -8.24
CA LEU A 971 -2.00 -39.32 -7.17
C LEU A 971 -2.04 -40.85 -7.15
N GLN A 972 -0.93 -41.45 -6.75
CA GLN A 972 -0.86 -42.87 -6.39
C GLN A 972 -1.87 -43.22 -5.30
N LYS A 973 -2.47 -44.42 -5.39
CA LYS A 973 -3.52 -44.88 -4.47
C LYS A 973 -3.09 -44.83 -3.00
N GLU A 974 -1.86 -45.23 -2.67
CA GLU A 974 -1.34 -45.18 -1.28
C GLU A 974 -1.40 -43.77 -0.68
N LEU A 975 -1.06 -42.74 -1.46
CA LEU A 975 -1.13 -41.33 -1.03
C LEU A 975 -2.58 -40.87 -0.89
N MET A 976 -3.45 -41.24 -1.85
CA MET A 976 -4.87 -40.87 -1.82
C MET A 976 -5.61 -41.52 -0.65
N ASP A 977 -5.34 -42.79 -0.34
CA ASP A 977 -5.89 -43.50 0.84
C ASP A 977 -5.39 -42.86 2.15
N ALA A 978 -4.10 -42.46 2.23
CA ALA A 978 -3.54 -41.77 3.39
C ALA A 978 -4.15 -40.38 3.63
N ILE A 979 -4.31 -39.59 2.57
CA ILE A 979 -4.95 -38.26 2.61
C ILE A 979 -6.43 -38.38 2.97
N THR A 980 -7.14 -39.36 2.40
CA THR A 980 -8.55 -39.63 2.73
C THR A 980 -8.71 -40.03 4.20
N LYS A 981 -7.76 -40.80 4.75
CA LYS A 981 -7.72 -41.15 6.17
C LYS A 981 -7.48 -39.94 7.07
N ASP A 982 -6.54 -39.06 6.75
CA ASP A 982 -6.30 -37.84 7.55
C ASP A 982 -7.48 -36.87 7.47
N ASN A 983 -8.04 -36.65 6.27
CA ASN A 983 -9.23 -35.81 6.09
C ASN A 983 -10.43 -36.34 6.90
N LYS A 984 -10.61 -37.66 6.97
CA LYS A 984 -11.62 -38.29 7.84
C LYS A 984 -11.34 -38.07 9.33
N LEU A 985 -10.09 -38.21 9.77
CA LEU A 985 -9.70 -37.95 11.16
C LEU A 985 -9.89 -36.48 11.53
N TYR A 986 -9.56 -35.55 10.63
CA TYR A 986 -9.76 -34.11 10.83
C TYR A 986 -11.25 -33.73 10.93
N LEU A 987 -12.13 -34.35 10.14
CA LEU A 987 -13.58 -34.16 10.27
C LEU A 987 -14.11 -34.69 11.62
N GLN A 988 -13.59 -35.81 12.11
CA GLN A 988 -13.90 -36.33 13.44
C GLN A 988 -13.36 -35.42 14.56
N GLU A 989 -12.18 -34.83 14.37
CA GLU A 989 -11.55 -33.84 15.26
C GLU A 989 -12.38 -32.54 15.30
N GLN A 990 -12.84 -32.02 14.15
CA GLN A 990 -13.77 -30.90 14.10
C GLN A 990 -15.11 -31.20 14.79
N GLU A 991 -15.70 -32.38 14.54
CA GLU A 991 -16.98 -32.78 15.13
C GLU A 991 -16.88 -32.88 16.66
N LEU A 992 -15.82 -33.50 17.19
CA LEU A 992 -15.57 -33.59 18.62
C LEU A 992 -15.38 -32.19 19.23
N ASN A 993 -14.60 -31.32 18.58
CA ASN A 993 -14.40 -29.93 19.01
C ASN A 993 -15.67 -29.05 18.88
N ALA A 994 -16.61 -29.41 18.00
CA ALA A 994 -17.92 -28.76 17.93
C ALA A 994 -18.84 -29.23 19.08
N ARG A 995 -18.90 -30.54 19.34
CA ARG A 995 -19.64 -31.12 20.47
C ARG A 995 -19.14 -30.60 21.82
N ALA A 996 -17.83 -30.50 22.00
CA ALA A 996 -17.21 -29.93 23.21
C ALA A 996 -17.61 -28.47 23.45
N ARG A 997 -17.57 -27.63 22.40
CA ARG A 997 -18.02 -26.23 22.46
C ARG A 997 -19.52 -26.09 22.75
N ALA A 998 -20.36 -26.97 22.18
CA ALA A 998 -21.79 -27.00 22.46
C ALA A 998 -22.09 -27.33 23.94
N LEU A 999 -21.36 -28.28 24.52
CA LEU A 999 -21.47 -28.61 25.95
C LEU A 999 -21.03 -27.42 26.83
N GLN A 1000 -19.90 -26.77 26.51
CA GLN A 1000 -19.44 -25.58 27.24
C GLN A 1000 -20.42 -24.40 27.17
N ALA A 1001 -21.03 -24.16 26.00
CA ALA A 1001 -22.07 -23.15 25.83
C ALA A 1001 -23.31 -23.43 26.70
N SER A 1002 -23.68 -24.71 26.87
CA SER A 1002 -24.84 -25.11 27.68
C SER A 1002 -24.66 -24.81 29.18
N SER A 1003 -23.43 -24.90 29.71
CA SER A 1003 -23.14 -24.58 31.12
C SER A 1003 -23.11 -23.08 31.44
N ALA A 1004 -22.80 -22.22 30.45
CA ALA A 1004 -22.71 -20.77 30.65
C ALA A 1004 -24.09 -20.09 30.82
N SER A 1005 -25.18 -20.73 30.37
CA SER A 1005 -26.53 -20.15 30.34
C SER A 1005 -27.26 -20.12 31.70
N CYS A 1006 -26.63 -20.59 32.79
CA CYS A 1006 -27.32 -20.94 34.04
C CYS A 1006 -26.86 -20.12 35.26
N SER A 1007 -26.77 -18.79 35.12
CA SER A 1007 -26.69 -17.86 36.26
C SER A 1007 -27.36 -16.51 35.95
N PHE A 1008 -27.67 -15.74 36.99
CA PHE A 1008 -28.34 -14.43 36.99
C PHE A 1008 -29.83 -14.39 36.59
N ARG A 1009 -30.70 -14.54 37.60
CA ARG A 1009 -31.82 -13.61 37.82
C ARG A 1009 -31.76 -13.09 39.27
N PRO A 1010 -31.82 -11.78 39.53
CA PRO A 1010 -31.99 -11.22 40.88
C PRO A 1010 -33.47 -11.22 41.30
N ASN A 1011 -33.72 -11.14 42.61
CA ASN A 1011 -35.06 -11.19 43.21
C ASN A 1011 -35.83 -9.86 43.11
N GLY A 1012 -37.17 -9.96 43.10
CA GLY A 1012 -38.11 -8.85 43.31
C GLY A 1012 -39.49 -9.39 43.69
N PHE A 1013 -40.09 -8.83 44.74
CA PHE A 1013 -41.44 -9.14 45.26
C PHE A 1013 -42.54 -8.55 44.34
N ASP A 1014 -43.85 -8.85 44.44
CA ASP A 1014 -44.62 -9.43 45.56
C ASP A 1014 -45.92 -10.16 45.13
N ASP A 1015 -46.63 -10.69 46.15
CA ASP A 1015 -48.08 -10.84 46.32
C ASP A 1015 -48.92 -11.97 45.66
N ASN A 1016 -49.41 -12.83 46.58
CA ASN A 1016 -50.70 -13.54 46.66
C ASN A 1016 -51.02 -14.83 45.87
N ASP A 1017 -51.52 -15.79 46.66
CA ASP A 1017 -51.90 -17.18 46.37
C ASP A 1017 -53.45 -17.33 46.50
N PRO A 1018 -54.11 -18.51 46.36
CA PRO A 1018 -54.90 -18.82 45.15
C PRO A 1018 -56.41 -19.05 45.46
N PRO A 1019 -57.21 -19.74 44.60
CA PRO A 1019 -57.25 -21.21 44.65
C PRO A 1019 -57.45 -21.92 43.29
N GLY A 1020 -57.02 -23.18 43.18
CA GLY A 1020 -57.14 -24.00 41.96
C GLY A 1020 -58.42 -24.85 41.87
N SER A 1021 -58.51 -25.73 40.85
CA SER A 1021 -59.36 -26.94 40.90
C SER A 1021 -59.05 -27.96 39.79
N CYS A 1022 -59.44 -29.22 40.03
CA CYS A 1022 -59.69 -30.34 39.10
C CYS A 1022 -58.74 -30.68 37.92
N GLY A 1023 -58.23 -31.93 37.94
CA GLY A 1023 -58.03 -32.75 36.72
C GLY A 1023 -59.33 -33.51 36.37
N PRO A 1024 -59.31 -34.80 35.93
CA PRO A 1024 -58.15 -35.67 35.69
C PRO A 1024 -58.30 -36.60 34.44
N THR A 1025 -57.56 -37.71 34.43
CA THR A 1025 -57.71 -39.01 33.69
C THR A 1025 -56.76 -39.28 32.52
N GLY A 1026 -56.50 -40.57 32.25
CA GLY A 1026 -55.72 -41.04 31.10
C GLY A 1026 -55.22 -42.48 31.21
N GLY A 1027 -54.17 -42.72 32.00
CA GLY A 1027 -53.58 -44.06 32.22
C GLY A 1027 -52.73 -44.60 31.06
N GLY A 1028 -52.16 -45.80 31.24
CA GLY A 1028 -51.35 -46.51 30.22
C GLY A 1028 -49.92 -46.88 30.66
N GLY A 1029 -49.77 -47.73 31.67
CA GLY A 1029 -48.46 -48.13 32.22
C GLY A 1029 -47.71 -49.22 31.44
N GLY A 1030 -46.47 -49.51 31.86
CA GLY A 1030 -45.62 -50.56 31.27
C GLY A 1030 -44.15 -50.51 31.75
N GLY A 1031 -43.90 -50.77 33.04
CA GLY A 1031 -42.55 -50.70 33.63
C GLY A 1031 -41.66 -51.93 33.37
N GLY A 1032 -40.40 -51.91 33.85
CA GLY A 1032 -39.48 -53.05 33.64
C GLY A 1032 -38.03 -52.89 34.14
N PHE A 1033 -37.84 -52.72 35.44
CA PHE A 1033 -36.65 -53.04 36.27
C PHE A 1033 -35.23 -53.30 35.67
N ASN A 1034 -34.26 -52.62 36.32
CA ASN A 1034 -32.94 -53.12 36.78
C ASN A 1034 -31.76 -53.44 35.82
N THR A 1035 -30.72 -52.60 35.98
CA THR A 1035 -29.30 -52.95 36.18
C THR A 1035 -28.57 -53.92 35.24
N VAL A 1036 -27.52 -53.41 34.58
CA VAL A 1036 -26.11 -53.57 35.00
C VAL A 1036 -25.24 -52.57 34.21
N GLY A 1037 -24.21 -51.99 34.82
CA GLY A 1037 -23.37 -50.96 34.17
C GLY A 1037 -22.07 -51.51 33.57
N ARG A 1038 -21.51 -50.82 32.56
CA ARG A 1038 -20.11 -50.99 32.11
C ARG A 1038 -19.58 -49.78 31.33
N LEU A 1039 -18.49 -49.19 31.85
CA LEU A 1039 -17.20 -48.87 31.19
C LEU A 1039 -17.11 -48.15 29.83
N VAL A 1040 -16.01 -47.37 29.71
CA VAL A 1040 -15.43 -46.65 28.53
C VAL A 1040 -16.31 -45.58 27.86
N PHE A 1041 -15.76 -44.45 27.38
CA PHE A 1041 -14.35 -43.99 27.32
C PHE A 1041 -14.13 -42.72 28.14
#